data_AF-A0A1L9RNK4-F1
#
_entry.id   AF-A0A1L9RNK4-F1
#
_cell.length_a   1.000
_cell.length_b   1.000
_cell.length_c   1.000
_cell.angle_alpha   90.00
_cell.angle_beta   90.00
_cell.angle_gamma   90.00
#
_symmetry.space_group_name_H-M   'P 1'
#
loop_
_entity.id
_entity.type
_entity.pdbx_description
1 polymer ?
#
loop_
_entity_poly.entity_id
_entity_poly.type
_entity_poly.pdbx_seq_one_letter_code
_entity_poly.pdbx_strand_id
1 'polypeptide(L)'
;MADSTWQAHKAEIEQLYIKDGKTLHEVKRKLESMRGFRRSKKQYERAFTKWGFKKYKMNPQRWKYINVKLQKRKRQSDVFVYGERYLPERIRKGISRHGHVSTVELYSAPSPETPEGIVVCTPEPSGNVILEWPRELPWQQFLRITGSQSRPEYVPSVSTAGQFALHSNDMQIPKSYLIGEMESILPWADNRSGIQIAKCLTVLMPEEYEGQHYVSSEVLLRSDHLIGQQECQKMFLYLLSNNILDFRNKIMMRLFQGFGLDAREGTRELLFISSITASVAAERLFGRALKTGDLNTVEMLLKAGMDPHTPMLDDSLRPLTPLEYVAFSDRHARSVSHQMTRLLLSYHAQPNKHLGKHSALQRATSSKDKRLMDILLSRGAAISSHTLKAAAETSDASVVRILVDAALTVNQRIQFNDENWGAMLGKAVHESNLEMARSFLSWGADVNALQPLRGARDERQTTVLGIAAYAGDIPMLELLLANGAVVNPELPGGSSSSPLGLAVDEGRAEAVRILLSRGGDVNASHSVPFGGKDIQTNIMGLAAARGHVSILELLLDADSVVNPHFVDGNLHAYPLVIAVYYGHESATRFLLDAGADPDIPIEIWTSNGIRRPLGSLFECSLFKGQLNVCRDFLNAGAAVTGLALQDYYSASLQKFIHQQDFESSIQLLQLDIHLNHAYGAFGRSPSTPLGAAIEVGNIEMINTLRRAGATDLGLALYRIGNMETAEYLASAGALNSIMLSVGDHIILNAISAKDKQLACYLLDWALEQQSRVIIDIMFRPRSTHPGPLEVAINTQQLGLAKTLVAHGAPVTNGALEWCDKTIANTCLRYISCPFRRQNHDPSPILRFPSR
;
A
#
# COMPACT_ATOMS: atom_id res chain seq x y z
N MET A 1 2.71 -86.51 -13.46
CA MET A 1 1.49 -86.79 -14.26
C MET A 1 0.22 -86.04 -13.80
N ALA A 2 0.16 -85.37 -12.64
CA ALA A 2 -1.07 -84.70 -12.19
C ALA A 2 -1.35 -83.32 -12.85
N ASP A 3 -0.32 -82.56 -13.23
CA ASP A 3 -0.48 -81.17 -13.72
C ASP A 3 -1.00 -81.07 -15.18
N SER A 4 -0.70 -82.04 -16.07
CA SER A 4 -1.21 -81.97 -17.47
C SER A 4 -2.72 -82.20 -17.56
N THR A 5 -3.30 -83.00 -16.64
CA THR A 5 -4.74 -83.24 -16.59
C THR A 5 -5.54 -82.00 -16.18
N TRP A 6 -4.96 -81.09 -15.38
CA TRP A 6 -5.62 -79.84 -15.00
C TRP A 6 -5.53 -78.77 -16.09
N GLN A 7 -4.44 -78.72 -16.85
CA GLN A 7 -4.29 -77.77 -17.97
C GLN A 7 -5.30 -78.01 -19.09
N ALA A 8 -5.61 -79.27 -19.42
CA ALA A 8 -6.59 -79.61 -20.46
C ALA A 8 -8.01 -79.07 -20.15
N HIS A 9 -8.38 -79.00 -18.87
CA HIS A 9 -9.69 -78.51 -18.43
C HIS A 9 -9.67 -77.04 -17.97
N LYS A 10 -8.51 -76.36 -18.00
CA LYS A 10 -8.37 -74.99 -17.48
C LYS A 10 -9.28 -74.00 -18.19
N ALA A 11 -9.31 -74.01 -19.53
CA ALA A 11 -10.11 -73.08 -20.33
C ALA A 11 -11.63 -73.28 -20.11
N GLU A 12 -12.08 -74.52 -19.98
CA GLU A 12 -13.49 -74.85 -19.75
C GLU A 12 -13.92 -74.51 -18.31
N ILE A 13 -13.04 -74.75 -17.33
CA ILE A 13 -13.21 -74.30 -15.95
C ILE A 13 -13.28 -72.77 -15.89
N GLU A 14 -12.42 -72.06 -16.62
CA GLU A 14 -12.42 -70.60 -16.70
C GLU A 14 -13.72 -70.08 -17.30
N GLN A 15 -14.19 -70.68 -18.39
CA GLN A 15 -15.46 -70.33 -19.01
C GLN A 15 -16.63 -70.57 -18.04
N LEU A 16 -16.72 -71.74 -17.41
CA LEU A 16 -17.85 -72.08 -16.53
C LEU A 16 -17.82 -71.33 -15.19
N TYR A 17 -16.64 -71.09 -14.62
CA TYR A 17 -16.49 -70.53 -13.27
C TYR A 17 -16.33 -69.00 -13.26
N ILE A 18 -15.61 -68.43 -14.24
CA ILE A 18 -15.37 -66.99 -14.35
C ILE A 18 -16.40 -66.35 -15.28
N LYS A 19 -16.52 -66.79 -16.54
CA LYS A 19 -17.40 -66.10 -17.51
C LYS A 19 -18.89 -66.41 -17.32
N ASP A 20 -19.27 -67.68 -17.14
CA ASP A 20 -20.67 -68.09 -16.93
C ASP A 20 -21.12 -67.94 -15.47
N GLY A 21 -20.21 -67.59 -14.55
CA GLY A 21 -20.52 -67.30 -13.14
C GLY A 21 -21.00 -68.47 -12.27
N LYS A 22 -20.92 -69.73 -12.72
CA LYS A 22 -21.47 -70.90 -12.01
C LYS A 22 -20.81 -71.16 -10.66
N THR A 23 -21.51 -71.85 -9.76
CA THR A 23 -20.97 -72.22 -8.45
C THR A 23 -19.94 -73.34 -8.58
N LEU A 24 -18.98 -73.42 -7.66
CA LEU A 24 -17.96 -74.48 -7.67
C LEU A 24 -18.57 -75.89 -7.65
N HIS A 25 -19.73 -76.06 -7.03
CA HIS A 25 -20.45 -77.33 -6.99
C HIS A 25 -21.07 -77.71 -8.35
N GLU A 26 -21.60 -76.74 -9.09
CA GLU A 26 -22.12 -76.95 -10.45
C GLU A 26 -21.01 -77.23 -11.46
N VAL A 27 -19.88 -76.52 -11.36
CA VAL A 27 -18.71 -76.76 -12.21
C VAL A 27 -18.18 -78.18 -12.02
N LYS A 28 -18.08 -78.65 -10.76
CA LYS A 28 -17.70 -80.03 -10.44
C LYS A 28 -18.65 -81.05 -11.05
N ARG A 29 -19.96 -80.89 -10.82
CA ARG A 29 -20.98 -81.82 -11.32
C ARG A 29 -20.98 -81.91 -12.84
N LYS A 30 -20.77 -80.79 -13.54
CA LYS A 30 -20.75 -80.73 -15.01
C LYS A 30 -19.47 -81.33 -15.61
N LEU A 31 -18.31 -81.11 -14.97
CA LEU A 31 -17.05 -81.75 -15.37
C LEU A 31 -17.02 -83.25 -15.05
N GLU A 32 -17.70 -83.66 -13.98
CA GLU A 32 -17.90 -85.07 -13.64
C GLU A 32 -18.82 -85.77 -14.65
N SER A 33 -19.92 -85.15 -15.09
CA SER A 33 -20.87 -85.81 -16.01
C SER A 33 -20.40 -85.87 -17.46
N MET A 34 -19.64 -84.88 -17.96
CA MET A 34 -19.25 -84.83 -19.37
C MET A 34 -17.90 -85.49 -19.67
N ARG A 35 -16.98 -85.54 -18.70
CA ARG A 35 -15.58 -85.98 -18.94
C ARG A 35 -15.03 -86.89 -17.83
N GLY A 36 -15.83 -87.29 -16.84
CA GLY A 36 -15.41 -88.14 -15.73
C GLY A 36 -14.37 -87.49 -14.80
N PHE A 37 -14.22 -86.16 -14.84
CA PHE A 37 -13.15 -85.44 -14.13
C PHE A 37 -13.52 -85.20 -12.65
N ARG A 38 -13.23 -86.20 -11.80
CA ARG A 38 -13.61 -86.21 -10.38
C ARG A 38 -12.46 -85.75 -9.47
N ARG A 39 -12.58 -84.56 -8.87
CA ARG A 39 -11.55 -83.98 -7.97
C ARG A 39 -12.16 -83.34 -6.73
N SER A 40 -11.43 -83.36 -5.60
CA SER A 40 -11.92 -82.86 -4.31
C SER A 40 -12.03 -81.32 -4.29
N LYS A 41 -12.84 -80.75 -3.39
CA LYS A 41 -13.06 -79.29 -3.33
C LYS A 41 -11.75 -78.52 -3.10
N LYS A 42 -10.93 -78.99 -2.16
CA LYS A 42 -9.61 -78.43 -1.84
C LYS A 42 -8.65 -78.48 -3.03
N GLN A 43 -8.77 -79.46 -3.93
CA GLN A 43 -7.93 -79.54 -5.13
C GLN A 43 -8.29 -78.47 -6.16
N TYR A 44 -9.59 -78.20 -6.37
CA TYR A 44 -10.04 -77.09 -7.21
C TYR A 44 -9.62 -75.74 -6.62
N GLU A 45 -9.74 -75.55 -5.31
CA GLU A 45 -9.32 -74.29 -4.65
C GLU A 45 -7.81 -74.05 -4.79
N ARG A 46 -6.98 -75.10 -4.66
CA ARG A 46 -5.53 -75.02 -4.94
C ARG A 46 -5.25 -74.70 -6.41
N ALA A 47 -5.96 -75.33 -7.36
CA ALA A 47 -5.81 -75.04 -8.78
C ALA A 47 -6.20 -73.59 -9.12
N PHE A 48 -7.30 -73.08 -8.55
CA PHE A 48 -7.75 -71.71 -8.76
C PHE A 48 -6.77 -70.69 -8.16
N THR A 49 -6.19 -71.00 -7.01
CA THR A 49 -5.15 -70.17 -6.39
C THR A 49 -3.89 -70.17 -7.26
N LYS A 50 -3.47 -71.33 -7.78
CA LYS A 50 -2.32 -71.47 -8.71
C LYS A 50 -2.56 -70.75 -10.05
N TRP A 51 -3.80 -70.67 -10.53
CA TRP A 51 -4.16 -69.99 -11.78
C TRP A 51 -4.57 -68.53 -11.64
N GLY A 52 -4.65 -68.01 -10.41
CA GLY A 52 -5.11 -66.65 -10.14
C GLY A 52 -6.61 -66.43 -10.38
N PHE A 53 -7.41 -67.49 -10.45
CA PHE A 53 -8.86 -67.40 -10.69
C PHE A 53 -9.58 -66.85 -9.45
N LYS A 54 -9.87 -65.55 -9.45
CA LYS A 54 -10.66 -64.87 -8.41
C LYS A 54 -12.05 -64.57 -8.96
N LYS A 55 -13.08 -65.23 -8.42
CA LYS A 55 -14.49 -64.92 -8.73
C LYS A 55 -14.76 -63.46 -8.34
N TYR A 56 -15.24 -62.66 -9.29
CA TYR A 56 -15.42 -61.20 -9.18
C TYR A 56 -15.98 -60.80 -7.81
N LYS A 57 -15.13 -60.29 -6.92
CA LYS A 57 -15.58 -59.70 -5.67
C LYS A 57 -15.51 -58.20 -5.81
N MET A 58 -16.67 -57.63 -6.07
CA MET A 58 -16.95 -56.24 -5.81
C MET A 58 -16.47 -55.90 -4.40
N ASN A 59 -15.43 -55.08 -4.28
CA ASN A 59 -14.81 -54.74 -3.01
C ASN A 59 -15.51 -53.52 -2.37
N PRO A 60 -15.32 -53.27 -1.06
CA PRO A 60 -15.98 -52.15 -0.38
C PRO A 60 -15.68 -50.78 -1.02
N GLN A 61 -14.46 -50.56 -1.51
CA GLN A 61 -14.05 -49.31 -2.16
C GLN A 61 -14.81 -49.05 -3.48
N ARG A 62 -15.08 -50.09 -4.29
CA ARG A 62 -15.87 -49.97 -5.53
C ARG A 62 -17.34 -49.69 -5.24
N TRP A 63 -17.90 -50.27 -4.16
CA TRP A 63 -19.25 -49.93 -3.70
C TRP A 63 -19.33 -48.49 -3.20
N LYS A 64 -18.31 -48.01 -2.48
CA LYS A 64 -18.17 -46.62 -2.05
C LYS A 64 -18.15 -45.67 -3.25
N TYR A 65 -17.37 -45.97 -4.28
CA TYR A 65 -17.31 -45.19 -5.52
C TYR A 65 -18.66 -45.08 -6.25
N ILE A 66 -19.35 -46.22 -6.44
CA ILE A 66 -20.67 -46.25 -7.09
C ILE A 66 -21.69 -45.41 -6.30
N ASN A 67 -21.67 -45.48 -4.96
CA ASN A 67 -22.56 -44.67 -4.13
C ASN A 67 -22.29 -43.17 -4.31
N VAL A 68 -21.04 -42.72 -4.27
CA VAL A 68 -20.68 -41.31 -4.49
C VAL A 68 -21.15 -40.82 -5.87
N LYS A 69 -20.91 -41.60 -6.92
CA LYS A 69 -21.31 -41.23 -8.30
C LYS A 69 -22.83 -41.18 -8.48
N LEU A 70 -23.59 -42.10 -7.88
CA LEU A 70 -25.05 -42.08 -7.95
C LEU A 70 -25.64 -40.89 -7.16
N GLN A 71 -25.16 -40.63 -5.95
CA GLN A 71 -25.62 -39.53 -5.11
C GLN A 71 -25.33 -38.15 -5.72
N LYS A 72 -24.17 -37.98 -6.37
CA LYS A 72 -23.84 -36.74 -7.09
C LYS A 72 -24.73 -36.49 -8.32
N ARG A 73 -25.18 -37.55 -9.02
CA ARG A 73 -25.91 -37.42 -10.30
C ARG A 73 -27.41 -37.14 -10.12
N LYS A 74 -28.03 -37.49 -8.97
CA LYS A 74 -29.46 -37.27 -8.64
C LYS A 74 -30.46 -37.62 -9.77
N ARG A 75 -30.11 -38.55 -10.67
CA ARG A 75 -30.91 -39.02 -11.83
C ARG A 75 -30.87 -40.54 -11.91
N GLN A 76 -31.88 -41.14 -12.53
CA GLN A 76 -31.93 -42.60 -12.77
C GLN A 76 -30.73 -43.00 -13.65
N SER A 77 -29.88 -43.90 -13.13
CA SER A 77 -28.61 -44.26 -13.75
C SER A 77 -28.44 -45.78 -13.75
N ASP A 78 -27.94 -46.31 -14.85
CA ASP A 78 -27.55 -47.71 -14.97
C ASP A 78 -26.07 -47.87 -14.60
N VAL A 79 -25.77 -48.94 -13.87
CA VAL A 79 -24.40 -49.27 -13.44
C VAL A 79 -23.96 -50.54 -14.14
N PHE A 80 -22.88 -50.44 -14.90
CA PHE A 80 -22.23 -51.54 -15.57
C PHE A 80 -20.91 -51.86 -14.88
N VAL A 81 -20.67 -53.15 -14.61
CA VAL A 81 -19.43 -53.64 -14.02
C VAL A 81 -18.86 -54.69 -14.98
N TYR A 82 -17.74 -54.33 -15.62
CA TYR A 82 -17.09 -55.09 -16.69
C TYR A 82 -18.04 -55.45 -17.84
N GLY A 83 -18.91 -54.51 -18.23
CA GLY A 83 -19.85 -54.68 -19.34
C GLY A 83 -21.20 -55.31 -18.97
N GLU A 84 -21.36 -55.86 -17.76
CA GLU A 84 -22.66 -56.40 -17.31
C GLU A 84 -23.48 -55.39 -16.52
N ARG A 85 -24.77 -55.25 -16.85
CA ARG A 85 -25.70 -54.36 -16.17
C ARG A 85 -26.10 -54.91 -14.81
N TYR A 86 -25.81 -54.16 -13.74
CA TYR A 86 -26.23 -54.52 -12.40
C TYR A 86 -27.66 -54.03 -12.14
N LEU A 87 -28.51 -54.93 -11.66
CA LEU A 87 -29.89 -54.59 -11.30
C LEU A 87 -29.93 -53.63 -10.08
N PRO A 88 -30.86 -52.65 -10.05
CA PRO A 88 -30.95 -51.65 -8.99
C PRO A 88 -31.04 -52.21 -7.56
N GLU A 89 -31.71 -53.34 -7.38
CA GLU A 89 -31.83 -53.99 -6.06
C GLU A 89 -30.51 -54.55 -5.53
N ARG A 90 -29.69 -55.09 -6.44
CA ARG A 90 -28.36 -55.63 -6.10
C ARG A 90 -27.41 -54.48 -5.76
N ILE A 91 -27.56 -53.34 -6.44
CA ILE A 91 -26.81 -52.12 -6.16
C ILE A 91 -27.18 -51.57 -4.78
N ARG A 92 -28.48 -51.42 -4.47
CA ARG A 92 -28.96 -50.96 -3.15
C ARG A 92 -28.45 -51.84 -2.02
N LYS A 93 -28.53 -53.17 -2.15
CA LYS A 93 -28.01 -54.13 -1.16
C LYS A 93 -26.48 -54.06 -1.01
N GLY A 94 -25.74 -53.80 -2.11
CA GLY A 94 -24.29 -53.63 -2.08
C GLY A 94 -23.84 -52.34 -1.38
N ILE A 95 -24.49 -51.22 -1.71
CA ILE A 95 -24.23 -49.91 -1.09
C ILE A 95 -24.57 -49.93 0.40
N SER A 96 -25.71 -50.49 0.78
CA SER A 96 -26.12 -50.57 2.19
C SER A 96 -25.10 -51.32 3.07
N ARG A 97 -24.43 -52.34 2.51
CA ARG A 97 -23.47 -53.16 3.27
C ARG A 97 -22.05 -52.58 3.33
N HIS A 98 -21.61 -51.88 2.28
CA HIS A 98 -20.19 -51.53 2.14
C HIS A 98 -19.94 -50.12 1.56
N GLY A 99 -20.98 -49.34 1.28
CA GLY A 99 -20.91 -48.07 0.56
C GLY A 99 -21.15 -46.82 1.41
N HIS A 100 -20.97 -46.88 2.74
CA HIS A 100 -21.08 -45.69 3.59
C HIS A 100 -20.00 -44.66 3.23
N VAL A 101 -20.41 -43.40 3.06
CA VAL A 101 -19.54 -42.26 2.72
C VAL A 101 -19.96 -41.10 3.62
N SER A 102 -19.00 -40.41 4.25
CA SER A 102 -19.32 -39.23 5.06
C SER A 102 -19.71 -38.04 4.19
N THR A 103 -20.46 -37.09 4.74
CA THR A 103 -20.90 -35.89 4.01
C THR A 103 -19.72 -35.09 3.47
N VAL A 104 -18.61 -35.03 4.21
CA VAL A 104 -17.38 -34.35 3.78
C VAL A 104 -16.77 -35.04 2.56
N GLU A 105 -16.60 -36.38 2.58
CA GLU A 105 -16.05 -37.14 1.46
C GLU A 105 -16.92 -37.09 0.18
N LEU A 106 -18.23 -36.89 0.34
CA LEU A 106 -19.17 -36.74 -0.78
C LEU A 106 -18.95 -35.44 -1.57
N TYR A 107 -18.44 -34.38 -0.93
CA TYR A 107 -18.27 -33.06 -1.54
C TYR A 107 -16.81 -32.59 -1.67
N SER A 108 -15.83 -33.37 -1.20
CA SER A 108 -14.40 -33.08 -1.42
C SER A 108 -14.00 -33.16 -2.90
N ALA A 109 -13.12 -32.24 -3.32
CA ALA A 109 -12.43 -32.25 -4.61
C ALA A 109 -10.94 -32.59 -4.40
N PRO A 110 -10.28 -33.30 -5.35
CA PRO A 110 -10.79 -33.77 -6.64
C PRO A 110 -11.62 -35.07 -6.55
N SER A 111 -12.45 -35.33 -7.57
CA SER A 111 -13.26 -36.55 -7.62
C SER A 111 -12.37 -37.80 -7.74
N PRO A 112 -12.71 -38.91 -7.05
CA PRO A 112 -11.90 -40.12 -7.09
C PRO A 112 -11.80 -40.68 -8.52
N GLU A 113 -10.62 -41.18 -8.90
CA GLU A 113 -10.36 -41.79 -10.19
C GLU A 113 -11.33 -42.97 -10.44
N THR A 114 -11.79 -43.10 -11.69
CA THR A 114 -12.78 -44.13 -12.05
C THR A 114 -12.11 -45.51 -11.96
N PRO A 115 -12.57 -46.41 -11.06
CA PRO A 115 -12.00 -47.74 -10.97
C PRO A 115 -12.23 -48.51 -12.28
N GLU A 116 -11.20 -49.21 -12.74
CA GLU A 116 -11.22 -49.94 -13.99
C GLU A 116 -12.41 -50.92 -14.08
N GLY A 117 -13.16 -50.81 -15.18
CA GLY A 117 -14.32 -51.64 -15.48
C GLY A 117 -15.65 -51.20 -14.85
N ILE A 118 -15.75 -50.06 -14.17
CA ILE A 118 -17.04 -49.55 -13.66
C ILE A 118 -17.51 -48.35 -14.50
N VAL A 119 -18.68 -48.48 -15.10
CA VAL A 119 -19.33 -47.41 -15.87
C VAL A 119 -20.69 -47.10 -15.25
N VAL A 120 -20.94 -45.82 -14.95
CA VAL A 120 -22.24 -45.33 -14.46
C VAL A 120 -22.76 -44.31 -15.48
N CYS A 121 -23.80 -44.66 -16.20
CA CYS A 121 -24.36 -43.85 -17.29
C CYS A 121 -25.88 -43.67 -17.13
N THR A 122 -26.42 -42.67 -17.81
CA THR A 122 -27.88 -42.48 -17.95
C THR A 122 -28.41 -43.60 -18.86
N PRO A 123 -29.54 -44.28 -18.54
CA PRO A 123 -30.07 -45.35 -19.37
C PRO A 123 -30.41 -44.87 -20.79
N GLU A 124 -30.20 -45.72 -21.79
CA GLU A 124 -30.58 -45.41 -23.19
C GLU A 124 -32.12 -45.32 -23.32
N PRO A 125 -32.65 -44.34 -24.08
CA PRO A 125 -34.08 -44.17 -24.25
C PRO A 125 -34.65 -45.32 -25.09
N SER A 126 -35.41 -46.20 -24.45
CA SER A 126 -36.14 -47.26 -25.14
C SER A 126 -37.42 -46.66 -25.76
N GLY A 127 -37.41 -46.39 -27.06
CA GLY A 127 -38.58 -46.24 -27.94
C GLY A 127 -39.51 -45.03 -27.69
N ASN A 128 -39.75 -44.23 -28.75
CA ASN A 128 -40.79 -43.19 -28.88
C ASN A 128 -41.31 -42.60 -27.56
N VAL A 129 -40.49 -41.77 -26.93
CA VAL A 129 -40.95 -40.92 -25.83
C VAL A 129 -41.49 -39.64 -26.45
N ILE A 130 -42.81 -39.54 -26.54
CA ILE A 130 -43.45 -38.22 -26.53
C ILE A 130 -43.00 -37.58 -25.22
N LEU A 131 -42.16 -36.56 -25.29
CA LEU A 131 -41.79 -35.73 -24.15
C LEU A 131 -43.03 -34.92 -23.75
N GLU A 132 -43.96 -35.53 -23.02
CA GLU A 132 -44.93 -34.75 -22.25
C GLU A 132 -44.15 -34.06 -21.13
N TRP A 133 -43.88 -32.77 -21.31
CA TRP A 133 -43.39 -31.91 -20.25
C TRP A 133 -44.36 -31.96 -19.06
N PRO A 134 -43.86 -31.84 -17.82
CA PRO A 134 -44.72 -31.85 -16.64
C PRO A 134 -45.83 -30.81 -16.79
N ARG A 135 -47.09 -31.25 -16.71
CA ARG A 135 -48.29 -30.40 -16.86
C ARG A 135 -48.40 -29.27 -15.81
N GLU A 136 -47.44 -29.18 -14.91
CA GLU A 136 -47.32 -28.25 -13.80
C GLU A 136 -46.28 -27.15 -14.06
N LEU A 137 -45.65 -27.10 -15.25
CA LEU A 137 -44.72 -26.03 -15.58
C LEU A 137 -45.42 -24.66 -15.49
N PRO A 138 -44.85 -23.66 -14.80
CA PRO A 138 -45.51 -22.38 -14.59
C PRO A 138 -45.95 -21.67 -15.89
N TRP A 139 -45.15 -21.79 -16.96
CA TRP A 139 -45.51 -21.22 -18.26
C TRP A 139 -46.68 -21.97 -18.91
N GLN A 140 -46.78 -23.29 -18.78
CA GLN A 140 -47.93 -24.05 -19.30
C GLN A 140 -49.22 -23.76 -18.54
N GLN A 141 -49.15 -23.54 -17.23
CA GLN A 141 -50.29 -23.08 -16.43
C GLN A 141 -50.75 -21.69 -16.88
N PHE A 142 -49.80 -20.80 -17.17
CA PHE A 142 -50.05 -19.48 -17.71
C PHE A 142 -50.73 -19.54 -19.10
N LEU A 143 -50.26 -20.40 -20.00
CA LEU A 143 -50.82 -20.58 -21.34
C LEU A 143 -52.25 -21.12 -21.36
N ARG A 144 -52.62 -21.97 -20.41
CA ARG A 144 -54.00 -22.47 -20.28
C ARG A 144 -54.97 -21.36 -19.90
N ILE A 145 -54.51 -20.38 -19.14
CA ILE A 145 -55.34 -19.27 -18.68
C ILE A 145 -55.50 -18.22 -19.79
N THR A 146 -54.46 -18.00 -20.63
CA THR A 146 -54.53 -17.05 -21.77
C THR A 146 -55.28 -17.58 -23.00
N GLY A 147 -55.93 -18.75 -22.92
CA GLY A 147 -56.95 -19.18 -23.88
C GLY A 147 -56.48 -20.11 -25.01
N SER A 148 -55.47 -20.96 -24.82
CA SER A 148 -55.08 -21.96 -25.83
C SER A 148 -55.92 -23.25 -25.74
N GLN A 149 -57.16 -23.24 -26.25
CA GLN A 149 -57.80 -24.46 -26.73
C GLN A 149 -58.33 -24.29 -28.15
N SER A 150 -57.53 -24.73 -29.11
CA SER A 150 -58.04 -25.18 -30.40
C SER A 150 -57.08 -26.22 -30.97
N ARG A 151 -57.34 -27.50 -30.65
CA ARG A 151 -56.90 -28.62 -31.49
C ARG A 151 -57.60 -28.48 -32.85
N PRO A 152 -56.91 -28.61 -34.00
CA PRO A 152 -57.58 -28.59 -35.29
C PRO A 152 -58.01 -30.02 -35.67
N GLU A 153 -59.09 -30.55 -35.10
CA GLU A 153 -59.83 -31.70 -35.70
C GLU A 153 -61.36 -31.51 -35.51
N TYR A 154 -62.06 -31.37 -36.65
CA TYR A 154 -63.50 -31.41 -37.00
C TYR A 154 -64.62 -31.61 -35.91
N VAL A 155 -65.40 -30.52 -35.63
CA VAL A 155 -66.89 -30.31 -35.46
C VAL A 155 -67.77 -31.23 -34.53
N PRO A 156 -68.89 -30.79 -33.88
CA PRO A 156 -69.28 -29.52 -33.21
C PRO A 156 -69.82 -29.69 -31.75
N SER A 157 -70.07 -28.54 -31.09
CA SER A 157 -71.11 -28.22 -30.09
C SER A 157 -70.72 -28.05 -28.61
N VAL A 158 -71.39 -27.04 -28.03
CA VAL A 158 -71.56 -26.64 -26.62
C VAL A 158 -70.64 -25.53 -26.08
N SER A 159 -71.18 -24.31 -26.22
CA SER A 159 -71.34 -23.25 -25.21
C SER A 159 -70.12 -22.56 -24.57
N THR A 160 -69.86 -21.39 -25.14
CA THR A 160 -69.37 -20.12 -24.59
C THR A 160 -69.38 -19.95 -23.06
N ALA A 161 -68.20 -19.75 -22.46
CA ALA A 161 -67.97 -18.82 -21.35
C ALA A 161 -66.46 -18.51 -21.21
N GLY A 162 -66.08 -17.24 -21.36
CA GLY A 162 -64.77 -16.70 -20.98
C GLY A 162 -63.70 -16.62 -22.08
N GLN A 163 -64.01 -15.99 -23.23
CA GLN A 163 -62.99 -15.61 -24.21
C GLN A 163 -62.30 -14.31 -23.77
N PHE A 164 -60.96 -14.34 -23.66
CA PHE A 164 -60.12 -13.15 -23.59
C PHE A 164 -60.23 -12.36 -24.90
N ALA A 165 -61.11 -11.36 -24.94
CA ALA A 165 -61.19 -10.39 -26.02
C ALA A 165 -60.44 -9.12 -25.56
N LEU A 166 -59.11 -9.13 -25.67
CA LEU A 166 -58.33 -7.90 -25.62
C LEU A 166 -58.75 -7.06 -26.83
N HIS A 167 -59.36 -5.91 -26.59
CA HIS A 167 -59.74 -4.99 -27.66
C HIS A 167 -58.51 -4.61 -28.48
N SER A 168 -58.50 -5.08 -29.72
CA SER A 168 -57.53 -4.73 -30.75
C SER A 168 -57.72 -3.26 -31.13
N ASN A 169 -56.94 -2.37 -30.52
CA ASN A 169 -56.67 -1.09 -31.17
C ASN A 169 -55.60 -1.34 -32.23
N ASP A 170 -55.90 -0.91 -33.46
CA ASP A 170 -55.09 -1.01 -34.67
C ASP A 170 -53.69 -0.41 -34.51
N MET A 171 -52.77 -1.20 -33.94
CA MET A 171 -51.33 -0.98 -34.04
C MET A 171 -50.72 -2.23 -34.66
N GLN A 172 -50.45 -2.18 -35.98
CA GLN A 172 -49.81 -3.23 -36.79
C GLN A 172 -48.34 -3.56 -36.40
N ILE A 173 -47.92 -3.19 -35.20
CA ILE A 173 -46.52 -3.08 -34.76
C ILE A 173 -45.96 -4.35 -34.06
N PRO A 174 -46.70 -5.25 -33.37
CA PRO A 174 -46.07 -6.23 -32.48
C PRO A 174 -45.16 -7.28 -33.13
N LYS A 175 -45.54 -7.81 -34.30
CA LYS A 175 -44.88 -8.98 -34.91
C LYS A 175 -43.52 -8.67 -35.52
N SER A 176 -43.43 -7.59 -36.27
CA SER A 176 -42.23 -7.21 -37.02
C SER A 176 -41.06 -6.90 -36.09
N TYR A 177 -41.35 -6.26 -34.95
CA TYR A 177 -40.36 -5.99 -33.91
C TYR A 177 -39.93 -7.27 -33.20
N LEU A 178 -40.87 -8.12 -32.77
CA LEU A 178 -40.52 -9.34 -32.05
C LEU A 178 -39.70 -10.31 -32.94
N ILE A 179 -40.01 -10.39 -34.25
CA ILE A 179 -39.22 -11.16 -35.22
C ILE A 179 -37.83 -10.55 -35.46
N GLY A 180 -37.73 -9.23 -35.64
CA GLY A 180 -36.44 -8.54 -35.83
C GLY A 180 -35.52 -8.64 -34.60
N GLU A 181 -36.11 -8.80 -33.42
CA GLU A 181 -35.35 -8.98 -32.19
C GLU A 181 -34.87 -10.42 -31.97
N MET A 182 -35.64 -11.41 -32.39
CA MET A 182 -35.16 -12.80 -32.47
C MET A 182 -34.00 -12.94 -33.45
N GLU A 183 -34.04 -12.19 -34.56
CA GLU A 183 -32.94 -12.07 -35.53
C GLU A 183 -31.68 -11.47 -34.87
N SER A 184 -31.85 -10.51 -33.95
CA SER A 184 -30.71 -9.97 -33.18
C SER A 184 -30.11 -10.97 -32.18
N ILE A 185 -30.92 -11.90 -31.63
CA ILE A 185 -30.43 -12.93 -30.70
C ILE A 185 -29.74 -14.07 -31.47
N LEU A 186 -30.31 -14.45 -32.62
CA LEU A 186 -29.81 -15.48 -33.51
C LEU A 186 -29.86 -14.95 -34.96
N PRO A 187 -28.75 -14.38 -35.47
CA PRO A 187 -28.68 -13.84 -36.82
C PRO A 187 -28.96 -14.93 -37.86
N TRP A 188 -29.89 -14.65 -38.77
CA TRP A 188 -30.20 -15.51 -39.91
C TRP A 188 -30.06 -14.74 -41.23
N ALA A 189 -29.77 -15.44 -42.33
CA ALA A 189 -29.61 -14.80 -43.65
C ALA A 189 -30.97 -14.29 -44.19
N ASP A 190 -30.95 -13.16 -44.91
CA ASP A 190 -32.03 -12.24 -45.38
C ASP A 190 -33.42 -12.79 -45.76
N ASN A 191 -33.61 -14.10 -45.90
CA ASN A 191 -34.90 -14.71 -46.19
C ASN A 191 -35.64 -15.13 -44.91
N ARG A 192 -36.39 -14.18 -44.31
CA ARG A 192 -37.34 -14.40 -43.22
C ARG A 192 -38.31 -15.56 -43.56
N SER A 193 -37.96 -16.76 -43.11
CA SER A 193 -38.70 -17.99 -43.42
C SER A 193 -39.17 -18.68 -42.14
N GLY A 194 -40.35 -19.33 -42.18
CA GLY A 194 -40.95 -19.98 -41.01
C GLY A 194 -40.03 -21.03 -40.39
N ILE A 195 -39.16 -21.64 -41.20
CA ILE A 195 -38.15 -22.60 -40.74
C ILE A 195 -37.08 -21.95 -39.86
N GLN A 196 -36.63 -20.73 -40.17
CA GLN A 196 -35.61 -20.04 -39.38
C GLN A 196 -36.18 -19.55 -38.04
N ILE A 197 -37.40 -19.02 -38.05
CA ILE A 197 -38.11 -18.62 -36.82
C ILE A 197 -38.37 -19.84 -35.95
N ALA A 198 -38.82 -20.97 -36.52
CA ALA A 198 -39.01 -22.21 -35.78
C ALA A 198 -37.72 -22.71 -35.12
N LYS A 199 -36.59 -22.66 -35.84
CA LYS A 199 -35.27 -23.01 -35.28
C LYS A 199 -34.88 -22.09 -34.11
N CYS A 200 -35.16 -20.79 -34.22
CA CYS A 200 -34.91 -19.85 -33.14
C CYS A 200 -35.79 -20.14 -31.92
N LEU A 201 -37.07 -20.47 -32.14
CA LEU A 201 -37.98 -20.89 -31.07
C LEU A 201 -37.52 -22.16 -30.38
N THR A 202 -37.04 -23.15 -31.11
CA THR A 202 -36.49 -24.38 -30.53
C THR A 202 -35.27 -24.11 -29.63
N VAL A 203 -34.52 -23.03 -29.88
CA VAL A 203 -33.41 -22.61 -29.00
C VAL A 203 -33.91 -21.80 -27.79
N LEU A 204 -34.91 -20.95 -27.97
CA LEU A 204 -35.36 -20.01 -26.95
C LEU A 204 -36.36 -20.61 -25.95
N MET A 205 -37.24 -21.48 -26.41
CA MET A 205 -38.35 -22.03 -25.62
C MET A 205 -38.62 -23.51 -25.88
N PRO A 206 -39.20 -24.26 -24.93
CA PRO A 206 -39.55 -25.66 -25.11
C PRO A 206 -40.85 -25.85 -25.90
N GLU A 207 -40.92 -26.93 -26.69
CA GLU A 207 -42.14 -27.35 -27.42
C GLU A 207 -43.13 -28.10 -26.52
N GLU A 208 -44.40 -27.71 -26.51
CA GLU A 208 -45.53 -28.42 -25.89
C GLU A 208 -45.83 -29.74 -26.60
N TYR A 209 -45.69 -29.77 -27.92
CA TYR A 209 -45.87 -30.93 -28.77
C TYR A 209 -44.92 -30.85 -29.96
N GLU A 210 -44.55 -32.01 -30.50
CA GLU A 210 -43.60 -32.12 -31.60
C GLU A 210 -44.07 -31.29 -32.81
N GLY A 211 -43.25 -30.33 -33.23
CA GLY A 211 -43.53 -29.46 -34.37
C GLY A 211 -44.32 -28.19 -34.04
N GLN A 212 -44.61 -27.91 -32.76
CA GLN A 212 -45.28 -26.67 -32.35
C GLN A 212 -44.59 -25.42 -32.91
N HIS A 213 -43.26 -25.33 -32.80
CA HIS A 213 -42.53 -24.14 -33.24
C HIS A 213 -42.63 -23.87 -34.74
N TYR A 214 -42.78 -24.91 -35.56
CA TYR A 214 -43.02 -24.77 -37.00
C TYR A 214 -44.44 -24.25 -37.27
N VAL A 215 -45.42 -24.71 -36.50
CA VAL A 215 -46.79 -24.18 -36.59
C VAL A 215 -46.86 -22.74 -36.11
N SER A 216 -46.27 -22.42 -34.95
CA SER A 216 -46.22 -21.06 -34.41
C SER A 216 -45.45 -20.12 -35.36
N SER A 217 -44.38 -20.56 -36.03
CA SER A 217 -43.65 -19.72 -36.99
C SER A 217 -44.45 -19.42 -38.26
N GLU A 218 -45.19 -20.38 -38.79
CA GLU A 218 -46.09 -20.17 -39.93
C GLU A 218 -47.27 -19.26 -39.54
N VAL A 219 -47.82 -19.41 -38.33
CA VAL A 219 -48.88 -18.53 -37.79
C VAL A 219 -48.38 -17.09 -37.62
N LEU A 220 -47.17 -16.91 -37.09
CA LEU A 220 -46.53 -15.59 -36.92
C LEU A 220 -46.30 -14.87 -38.25
N LEU A 221 -45.91 -15.60 -39.31
CA LEU A 221 -45.65 -15.04 -40.64
C LEU A 221 -46.92 -14.79 -41.47
N ARG A 222 -47.96 -15.60 -41.32
CA ARG A 222 -49.13 -15.60 -42.23
C ARG A 222 -50.39 -14.90 -41.70
N SER A 223 -50.57 -14.77 -40.39
CA SER A 223 -51.91 -14.48 -39.84
C SER A 223 -52.01 -13.24 -38.96
N ASP A 224 -52.54 -12.12 -39.49
CA ASP A 224 -52.84 -10.87 -38.75
C ASP A 224 -54.07 -10.94 -37.83
N HIS A 225 -54.68 -12.11 -37.75
CA HIS A 225 -55.84 -12.41 -36.92
C HIS A 225 -55.48 -12.66 -35.44
N LEU A 226 -56.51 -12.69 -34.58
CA LEU A 226 -56.44 -12.88 -33.12
C LEU A 226 -55.49 -14.01 -32.68
N ILE A 227 -55.45 -15.12 -33.41
CA ILE A 227 -54.62 -16.29 -33.11
C ILE A 227 -53.12 -15.95 -33.21
N GLY A 228 -52.70 -15.20 -34.23
CA GLY A 228 -51.31 -14.75 -34.37
C GLY A 228 -50.91 -13.75 -33.29
N GLN A 229 -51.84 -12.89 -32.84
CA GLN A 229 -51.61 -11.97 -31.73
C GLN A 229 -51.45 -12.69 -30.40
N GLN A 230 -52.25 -13.73 -30.14
CA GLN A 230 -52.12 -14.57 -28.96
C GLN A 230 -50.77 -15.30 -28.92
N GLU A 231 -50.32 -15.88 -30.04
CA GLU A 231 -48.98 -16.49 -30.12
C GLU A 231 -47.85 -15.48 -29.87
N CYS A 232 -47.96 -14.26 -30.39
CA CYS A 232 -47.01 -13.18 -30.07
C CYS A 232 -46.99 -12.81 -28.58
N GLN A 233 -48.16 -12.70 -27.93
CA GLN A 233 -48.28 -12.37 -26.51
C GLN A 233 -47.61 -13.43 -25.63
N LYS A 234 -47.88 -14.71 -25.93
CA LYS A 234 -47.29 -15.86 -25.23
C LYS A 234 -45.76 -15.82 -25.29
N MET A 235 -45.24 -15.59 -26.48
CA MET A 235 -43.82 -15.53 -26.75
C MET A 235 -43.16 -14.34 -26.05
N PHE A 236 -43.78 -13.16 -26.14
CA PHE A 236 -43.32 -11.96 -25.44
C PHE A 236 -43.23 -12.18 -23.92
N LEU A 237 -44.27 -12.75 -23.31
CA LEU A 237 -44.34 -13.00 -21.87
C LEU A 237 -43.33 -14.06 -21.42
N TYR A 238 -43.13 -15.11 -22.22
CA TYR A 238 -42.10 -16.12 -21.97
C TYR A 238 -40.69 -15.53 -22.00
N LEU A 239 -40.37 -14.75 -23.03
CA LEU A 239 -39.04 -14.15 -23.18
C LEU A 239 -38.79 -13.10 -22.08
N LEU A 240 -39.83 -12.36 -21.67
CA LEU A 240 -39.76 -11.40 -20.57
C LEU A 240 -39.51 -12.11 -19.21
N SER A 241 -40.26 -13.17 -18.92
CA SER A 241 -40.12 -13.94 -17.68
C SER A 241 -38.74 -14.59 -17.54
N ASN A 242 -38.10 -14.97 -18.65
CA ASN A 242 -36.78 -15.60 -18.66
C ASN A 242 -35.64 -14.58 -18.80
N ASN A 243 -35.93 -13.27 -18.78
CA ASN A 243 -34.95 -12.20 -18.92
C ASN A 243 -34.09 -12.33 -20.20
N ILE A 244 -34.67 -12.89 -21.27
CA ILE A 244 -34.02 -13.07 -22.58
C ILE A 244 -34.10 -11.76 -23.39
N LEU A 245 -35.14 -10.95 -23.13
CA LEU A 245 -35.31 -9.64 -23.75
C LEU A 245 -34.38 -8.61 -23.07
N ASP A 246 -33.34 -8.13 -23.77
CA ASP A 246 -32.55 -6.96 -23.35
C ASP A 246 -32.92 -5.67 -24.13
N PHE A 247 -34.20 -5.54 -24.50
CA PHE A 247 -34.64 -4.48 -25.40
C PHE A 247 -34.47 -3.09 -24.83
N ARG A 248 -33.96 -2.20 -25.68
CA ARG A 248 -33.93 -0.75 -25.46
C ARG A 248 -35.30 -0.32 -24.95
N ASN A 249 -35.30 0.24 -23.75
CA ASN A 249 -36.41 0.73 -22.92
C ASN A 249 -37.74 1.12 -23.61
N LYS A 250 -37.70 1.69 -24.82
CA LYS A 250 -38.90 2.13 -25.57
C LYS A 250 -39.64 1.00 -26.30
N ILE A 251 -38.96 -0.05 -26.74
CA ILE A 251 -39.56 -1.11 -27.56
C ILE A 251 -40.37 -2.08 -26.68
N MET A 252 -39.82 -2.49 -25.53
CA MET A 252 -40.54 -3.31 -24.54
C MET A 252 -41.85 -2.63 -24.10
N MET A 253 -41.80 -1.32 -23.81
CA MET A 253 -42.99 -0.55 -23.41
C MET A 253 -44.02 -0.42 -24.53
N ARG A 254 -43.58 -0.28 -25.79
CA ARG A 254 -44.49 -0.27 -26.96
C ARG A 254 -45.11 -1.64 -27.23
N LEU A 255 -44.36 -2.73 -27.03
CA LEU A 255 -44.91 -4.09 -27.13
C LEU A 255 -45.95 -4.32 -26.03
N PHE A 256 -45.67 -3.88 -24.80
CA PHE A 256 -46.62 -3.94 -23.70
C PHE A 256 -47.93 -3.16 -23.98
N GLN A 257 -47.82 -1.90 -24.47
CA GLN A 257 -48.96 -1.09 -24.90
C GLN A 257 -49.70 -1.72 -26.09
N GLY A 258 -48.95 -2.25 -27.08
CA GLY A 258 -49.52 -2.89 -28.27
C GLY A 258 -50.28 -4.18 -27.98
N PHE A 259 -50.04 -4.83 -26.84
CA PHE A 259 -50.79 -6.00 -26.39
C PHE A 259 -52.00 -5.66 -25.51
N GLY A 260 -52.32 -4.37 -25.29
CA GLY A 260 -53.45 -3.94 -24.46
C GLY A 260 -53.26 -4.21 -22.97
N LEU A 261 -52.03 -4.54 -22.55
CA LEU A 261 -51.66 -4.75 -21.16
C LEU A 261 -51.44 -3.41 -20.42
N ASP A 262 -51.53 -2.29 -21.12
CA ASP A 262 -51.62 -0.95 -20.55
C ASP A 262 -53.01 -0.63 -19.96
N ALA A 263 -54.02 -1.46 -20.23
CA ALA A 263 -55.32 -1.33 -19.59
C ALA A 263 -55.29 -1.82 -18.13
N ARG A 264 -56.07 -1.16 -17.26
CA ARG A 264 -56.21 -1.51 -15.84
C ARG A 264 -56.67 -2.95 -15.61
N GLU A 265 -57.45 -3.50 -16.55
CA GLU A 265 -57.96 -4.86 -16.50
C GLU A 265 -56.88 -5.87 -16.89
N GLY A 266 -56.15 -5.64 -17.99
CA GLY A 266 -55.06 -6.53 -18.44
C GLY A 266 -53.89 -6.62 -17.45
N THR A 267 -53.53 -5.52 -16.78
CA THR A 267 -52.50 -5.54 -15.71
C THR A 267 -52.97 -6.26 -14.45
N ARG A 268 -54.25 -6.11 -14.07
CA ARG A 268 -54.85 -6.82 -12.93
C ARG A 268 -54.92 -8.31 -13.18
N GLU A 269 -55.32 -8.71 -14.38
CA GLU A 269 -55.38 -10.11 -14.76
C GLU A 269 -53.97 -10.73 -14.78
N LEU A 270 -52.95 -10.02 -15.29
CA LEU A 270 -51.55 -10.50 -15.24
C LEU A 270 -51.06 -10.78 -13.81
N LEU A 271 -51.40 -9.92 -12.85
CA LEU A 271 -51.02 -10.09 -11.43
C LEU A 271 -51.90 -11.10 -10.68
N PHE A 272 -53.16 -11.29 -11.11
CA PHE A 272 -54.09 -12.23 -10.50
C PHE A 272 -53.84 -13.69 -10.95
N ILE A 273 -53.20 -13.89 -12.10
CA ILE A 273 -52.78 -15.21 -12.56
C ILE A 273 -51.73 -15.76 -11.60
N SER A 274 -52.10 -16.76 -10.80
CA SER A 274 -51.26 -17.43 -9.81
C SER A 274 -50.20 -18.37 -10.45
N SER A 275 -49.51 -17.91 -11.49
CA SER A 275 -48.37 -18.59 -12.12
C SER A 275 -47.08 -17.82 -11.85
N ILE A 276 -46.01 -18.57 -11.55
CA ILE A 276 -44.66 -18.03 -11.35
C ILE A 276 -44.20 -17.24 -12.60
N THR A 277 -44.58 -17.67 -13.81
CA THR A 277 -44.20 -16.97 -15.05
C THR A 277 -44.86 -15.59 -15.16
N ALA A 278 -46.13 -15.47 -14.76
CA ALA A 278 -46.86 -14.20 -14.78
C ALA A 278 -46.32 -13.23 -13.73
N SER A 279 -46.06 -13.73 -12.51
CA SER A 279 -45.44 -12.95 -11.42
C SER A 279 -44.07 -12.42 -11.85
N VAL A 280 -43.19 -13.29 -12.36
CA VAL A 280 -41.85 -12.87 -12.79
C VAL A 280 -41.92 -11.90 -13.97
N ALA A 281 -42.81 -12.12 -14.93
CA ALA A 281 -43.03 -11.16 -16.02
C ALA A 281 -43.43 -9.79 -15.48
N ALA A 282 -44.39 -9.72 -14.55
CA ALA A 282 -44.83 -8.47 -13.93
C ALA A 282 -43.72 -7.80 -13.09
N GLU A 283 -42.96 -8.56 -12.29
CA GLU A 283 -41.80 -8.07 -11.53
C GLU A 283 -40.74 -7.46 -12.44
N ARG A 284 -40.45 -8.11 -13.57
CA ARG A 284 -39.48 -7.62 -14.56
C ARG A 284 -39.96 -6.36 -15.26
N LEU A 285 -41.25 -6.31 -15.59
CA LEU A 285 -41.87 -5.15 -16.21
C LEU A 285 -41.87 -3.95 -15.26
N PHE A 286 -42.24 -4.17 -14.00
CA PHE A 286 -42.17 -3.17 -12.94
C PHE A 286 -40.74 -2.67 -12.75
N GLY A 287 -39.77 -3.58 -12.62
CA GLY A 287 -38.38 -3.24 -12.48
C GLY A 287 -37.83 -2.46 -13.70
N ARG A 288 -38.25 -2.81 -14.92
CA ARG A 288 -37.86 -2.08 -16.13
C ARG A 288 -38.53 -0.70 -16.20
N ALA A 289 -39.83 -0.57 -15.89
CA ALA A 289 -40.53 0.71 -15.86
C ALA A 289 -39.89 1.70 -14.87
N LEU A 290 -39.41 1.20 -13.72
CA LEU A 290 -38.62 1.98 -12.76
C LEU A 290 -37.25 2.37 -13.32
N LYS A 291 -36.59 1.49 -14.10
CA LYS A 291 -35.32 1.78 -14.80
C LYS A 291 -35.46 2.73 -15.99
N THR A 292 -36.65 2.83 -16.57
CA THR A 292 -36.95 3.73 -17.71
C THR A 292 -37.50 5.08 -17.25
N GLY A 293 -37.99 5.18 -16.01
CA GLY A 293 -38.62 6.37 -15.46
C GLY A 293 -40.07 6.55 -15.93
N ASP A 294 -40.73 5.47 -16.36
CA ASP A 294 -42.12 5.50 -16.85
C ASP A 294 -43.12 5.51 -15.66
N LEU A 295 -43.49 6.73 -15.24
CA LEU A 295 -44.40 6.96 -14.12
C LEU A 295 -45.78 6.33 -14.34
N ASN A 296 -46.30 6.40 -15.57
CA ASN A 296 -47.64 5.93 -15.90
C ASN A 296 -47.72 4.41 -15.71
N THR A 297 -46.72 3.69 -16.24
CA THR A 297 -46.67 2.24 -16.14
C THR A 297 -46.47 1.76 -14.71
N VAL A 298 -45.60 2.43 -13.94
CA VAL A 298 -45.42 2.14 -12.52
C VAL A 298 -46.72 2.36 -11.75
N GLU A 299 -47.43 3.47 -12.00
CA GLU A 299 -48.71 3.76 -11.33
C GLU A 299 -49.77 2.70 -11.66
N MET A 300 -49.85 2.28 -12.93
CA MET A 300 -50.79 1.24 -13.35
C MET A 300 -50.51 -0.10 -12.67
N LEU A 301 -49.26 -0.54 -12.62
CA LEU A 301 -48.88 -1.79 -11.97
C LEU A 301 -49.16 -1.76 -10.45
N LEU A 302 -48.88 -0.63 -9.78
CA LEU A 302 -49.21 -0.46 -8.36
C LEU A 302 -50.73 -0.47 -8.12
N LYS A 303 -51.52 0.21 -8.96
CA LYS A 303 -53.01 0.15 -8.90
C LYS A 303 -53.55 -1.26 -9.13
N ALA A 304 -52.83 -2.08 -9.90
CA ALA A 304 -53.19 -3.45 -10.19
C ALA A 304 -52.84 -4.43 -9.05
N GLY A 305 -52.09 -3.98 -8.03
CA GLY A 305 -51.75 -4.77 -6.83
C GLY A 305 -50.29 -5.24 -6.76
N MET A 306 -49.41 -4.69 -7.59
CA MET A 306 -47.97 -4.99 -7.55
C MET A 306 -47.36 -4.59 -6.20
N ASP A 307 -46.54 -5.46 -5.62
CA ASP A 307 -45.83 -5.17 -4.36
C ASP A 307 -44.77 -4.07 -4.59
N PRO A 308 -44.87 -2.89 -3.95
CA PRO A 308 -43.86 -1.84 -4.06
C PRO A 308 -42.51 -2.22 -3.45
N HIS A 309 -42.42 -3.38 -2.79
CA HIS A 309 -41.19 -3.90 -2.16
C HIS A 309 -40.49 -4.97 -2.99
N THR A 310 -40.99 -5.31 -4.17
CA THR A 310 -40.40 -6.32 -5.05
C THR A 310 -38.91 -6.04 -5.28
N PRO A 311 -37.99 -6.96 -4.90
CA PRO A 311 -36.56 -6.75 -5.05
C PRO A 311 -36.16 -6.54 -6.51
N MET A 312 -35.30 -5.56 -6.73
CA MET A 312 -34.74 -5.23 -8.03
C MET A 312 -33.23 -5.44 -8.01
N LEU A 313 -32.66 -5.80 -9.16
CA LEU A 313 -31.21 -5.86 -9.33
C LEU A 313 -30.69 -4.57 -9.96
N ASP A 314 -29.70 -3.95 -9.31
CA ASP A 314 -28.92 -2.87 -9.90
C ASP A 314 -27.97 -3.40 -10.99
N ASP A 315 -27.22 -2.49 -11.63
CA ASP A 315 -26.29 -2.84 -12.71
C ASP A 315 -25.11 -3.71 -12.22
N SER A 316 -24.87 -3.73 -10.91
CA SER A 316 -23.87 -4.57 -10.23
C SER A 316 -24.48 -5.87 -9.67
N LEU A 317 -25.70 -6.22 -10.08
CA LEU A 317 -26.44 -7.40 -9.65
C LEU A 317 -26.71 -7.45 -8.12
N ARG A 318 -26.76 -6.28 -7.47
CA ARG A 318 -27.10 -6.17 -6.05
C ARG A 318 -28.61 -6.00 -5.87
N PRO A 319 -29.23 -6.72 -4.92
CA PRO A 319 -30.64 -6.57 -4.63
C PRO A 319 -30.90 -5.25 -3.90
N LEU A 320 -31.83 -4.46 -4.42
CA LEU A 320 -32.31 -3.19 -3.88
C LEU A 320 -33.84 -3.20 -3.85
N THR A 321 -34.45 -2.49 -2.92
CA THR A 321 -35.87 -2.17 -3.02
C THR A 321 -36.12 -1.17 -4.17
N PRO A 322 -37.34 -1.10 -4.71
CA PRO A 322 -37.72 -0.11 -5.72
C PRO A 322 -37.44 1.33 -5.27
N LEU A 323 -37.73 1.62 -4.00
CA LEU A 323 -37.48 2.93 -3.40
C LEU A 323 -35.99 3.25 -3.30
N GLU A 324 -35.17 2.27 -2.90
CA GLU A 324 -33.71 2.36 -2.89
C GLU A 324 -33.11 2.59 -4.27
N TYR A 325 -33.65 1.93 -5.30
CA TYR A 325 -33.18 2.05 -6.68
C TYR A 325 -33.47 3.43 -7.24
N VAL A 326 -34.69 3.95 -7.05
CA VAL A 326 -35.08 5.29 -7.51
C VAL A 326 -34.26 6.39 -6.81
N ALA A 327 -33.93 6.20 -5.54
CA ALA A 327 -33.06 7.11 -4.79
C ALA A 327 -31.57 7.02 -5.18
N PHE A 328 -31.15 5.93 -5.82
CA PHE A 328 -29.76 5.69 -6.25
C PHE A 328 -29.49 6.11 -7.70
N SER A 329 -30.48 5.96 -8.58
CA SER A 329 -30.27 6.04 -10.03
C SER A 329 -30.18 7.50 -10.51
N ASP A 330 -28.98 7.93 -10.90
CA ASP A 330 -28.74 9.18 -11.63
C ASP A 330 -29.22 9.12 -13.10
N ARG A 331 -29.81 7.99 -13.53
CA ARG A 331 -30.27 7.81 -14.92
C ARG A 331 -31.49 8.65 -15.27
N HIS A 332 -32.23 9.13 -14.27
CA HIS A 332 -33.43 9.94 -14.46
C HIS A 332 -33.18 11.38 -14.02
N ALA A 333 -33.90 12.31 -14.65
CA ALA A 333 -33.98 13.68 -14.15
C ALA A 333 -34.51 13.64 -12.69
N ARG A 334 -33.91 14.43 -11.79
CA ARG A 334 -34.28 14.47 -10.36
C ARG A 334 -35.78 14.62 -10.13
N SER A 335 -36.47 15.37 -11.00
CA SER A 335 -37.93 15.54 -10.97
C SER A 335 -38.71 14.22 -11.12
N VAL A 336 -38.26 13.34 -12.02
CA VAL A 336 -38.88 12.03 -12.27
C VAL A 336 -38.65 11.13 -11.06
N SER A 337 -37.43 11.13 -10.49
CA SER A 337 -37.13 10.38 -9.27
C SER A 337 -37.99 10.85 -8.10
N HIS A 338 -38.17 12.16 -7.91
CA HIS A 338 -39.05 12.71 -6.87
C HIS A 338 -40.51 12.27 -7.03
N GLN A 339 -41.02 12.30 -8.27
CA GLN A 339 -42.38 11.87 -8.58
C GLN A 339 -42.55 10.36 -8.35
N MET A 340 -41.57 9.57 -8.79
CA MET A 340 -41.56 8.11 -8.63
C MET A 340 -41.50 7.70 -7.16
N THR A 341 -40.69 8.39 -6.36
CA THR A 341 -40.65 8.19 -4.91
C THR A 341 -41.98 8.54 -4.24
N ARG A 342 -42.61 9.67 -4.61
CA ARG A 342 -43.96 10.02 -4.10
C ARG A 342 -45.00 8.96 -4.45
N LEU A 343 -44.94 8.45 -5.68
CA LEU A 343 -45.83 7.42 -6.17
C LEU A 343 -45.66 6.13 -5.36
N LEU A 344 -44.44 5.60 -5.24
CA LEU A 344 -44.16 4.40 -4.44
C LEU A 344 -44.62 4.56 -2.97
N LEU A 345 -44.32 5.70 -2.35
CA LEU A 345 -44.73 5.99 -0.97
C LEU A 345 -46.25 6.16 -0.81
N SER A 346 -46.98 6.53 -1.86
CA SER A 346 -48.45 6.60 -1.84
C SER A 346 -49.12 5.22 -1.84
N TYR A 347 -48.44 4.20 -2.37
CA TYR A 347 -48.89 2.81 -2.40
C TYR A 347 -48.23 1.95 -1.30
N HIS A 348 -47.99 2.53 -0.11
CA HIS A 348 -47.45 1.83 1.06
C HIS A 348 -46.02 1.25 0.92
N ALA A 349 -45.18 1.81 0.04
CA ALA A 349 -43.74 1.58 0.14
C ALA A 349 -43.23 2.08 1.51
N GLN A 350 -42.45 1.24 2.19
CA GLN A 350 -41.92 1.53 3.52
C GLN A 350 -40.54 2.18 3.35
N PRO A 351 -40.34 3.42 3.86
CA PRO A 351 -39.07 4.14 3.67
C PRO A 351 -37.87 3.50 4.39
N ASN A 352 -38.14 2.67 5.40
CA ASN A 352 -37.11 2.08 6.27
C ASN A 352 -36.68 0.68 5.83
N LYS A 353 -37.45 0.04 4.93
CA LYS A 353 -37.09 -1.26 4.39
C LYS A 353 -35.98 -1.08 3.35
N HIS A 354 -34.85 -1.72 3.58
CA HIS A 354 -33.69 -1.67 2.71
C HIS A 354 -33.10 -3.06 2.56
N LEU A 355 -32.64 -3.39 1.36
CA LEU A 355 -31.94 -4.64 1.05
C LEU A 355 -30.45 -4.39 0.81
N GLY A 356 -30.10 -3.19 0.37
CA GLY A 356 -28.73 -2.79 0.12
C GLY A 356 -28.01 -2.29 1.37
N LYS A 357 -26.73 -1.97 1.21
CA LYS A 357 -25.88 -1.39 2.27
C LYS A 357 -26.35 -0.02 2.78
N HIS A 358 -27.12 0.70 1.97
CA HIS A 358 -27.51 2.09 2.22
C HIS A 358 -29.01 2.28 2.04
N SER A 359 -29.67 2.90 3.01
CA SER A 359 -31.09 3.22 2.92
C SER A 359 -31.38 4.27 1.84
N ALA A 360 -32.64 4.36 1.38
CA ALA A 360 -33.06 5.38 0.42
C ALA A 360 -32.76 6.80 0.92
N LEU A 361 -32.97 7.06 2.22
CA LEU A 361 -32.64 8.35 2.85
C LEU A 361 -31.12 8.59 2.89
N GLN A 362 -30.31 7.57 3.20
CA GLN A 362 -28.86 7.71 3.19
C GLN A 362 -28.34 8.07 1.80
N ARG A 363 -28.88 7.47 0.74
CA ARG A 363 -28.49 7.80 -0.64
C ARG A 363 -28.90 9.20 -1.06
N ALA A 364 -30.14 9.61 -0.75
CA ALA A 364 -30.61 10.97 -0.99
C ALA A 364 -29.73 12.02 -0.27
N THR A 365 -29.25 11.66 0.92
CA THR A 365 -28.31 12.48 1.70
C THR A 365 -26.96 12.57 1.01
N SER A 366 -26.36 11.44 0.61
CA SER A 366 -25.07 11.41 -0.11
C SER A 366 -25.11 12.15 -1.44
N SER A 367 -26.23 12.13 -2.15
CA SER A 367 -26.43 12.87 -3.41
C SER A 367 -26.82 14.34 -3.24
N LYS A 368 -26.94 14.82 -1.98
CA LYS A 368 -27.34 16.19 -1.61
C LYS A 368 -28.73 16.59 -2.14
N ASP A 369 -29.63 15.63 -2.34
CA ASP A 369 -30.97 15.89 -2.87
C ASP A 369 -31.96 16.27 -1.75
N LYS A 370 -31.95 17.56 -1.41
CA LYS A 370 -32.77 18.16 -0.33
C LYS A 370 -34.28 17.85 -0.50
N ARG A 371 -34.79 17.92 -1.73
CA ARG A 371 -36.22 17.70 -2.01
C ARG A 371 -36.62 16.24 -1.87
N LEU A 372 -35.73 15.32 -2.26
CA LEU A 372 -35.96 13.89 -2.04
C LEU A 372 -35.91 13.54 -0.55
N MET A 373 -34.99 14.15 0.20
CA MET A 373 -34.93 14.01 1.66
C MET A 373 -36.23 14.45 2.32
N ASP A 374 -36.76 15.63 1.98
CA ASP A 374 -38.05 16.12 2.52
C ASP A 374 -39.21 15.15 2.25
N ILE A 375 -39.27 14.57 1.05
CA ILE A 375 -40.30 13.59 0.68
C ILE A 375 -40.19 12.32 1.54
N LEU A 376 -38.97 11.83 1.77
CA LEU A 376 -38.74 10.61 2.56
C LEU A 376 -39.00 10.86 4.05
N LEU A 377 -38.51 11.98 4.59
CA LEU A 377 -38.67 12.36 6.00
C LEU A 377 -40.14 12.63 6.35
N SER A 378 -40.89 13.33 5.48
CA SER A 378 -42.33 13.56 5.67
C SER A 378 -43.17 12.28 5.68
N ARG A 379 -42.62 11.15 5.24
CA ARG A 379 -43.27 9.82 5.25
C ARG A 379 -42.70 8.87 6.30
N GLY A 380 -41.94 9.39 7.28
CA GLY A 380 -41.45 8.61 8.43
C GLY A 380 -40.18 7.80 8.15
N ALA A 381 -39.33 8.27 7.22
CA ALA A 381 -37.99 7.70 7.06
C ALA A 381 -37.17 7.89 8.36
N ALA A 382 -36.63 6.79 8.88
CA ALA A 382 -35.84 6.76 10.08
C ALA A 382 -34.45 7.35 9.83
N ILE A 383 -34.04 8.24 10.72
CA ILE A 383 -32.72 8.84 10.69
C ILE A 383 -31.78 7.92 11.46
N SER A 384 -30.88 7.26 10.74
CA SER A 384 -29.85 6.39 11.33
C SER A 384 -28.55 7.15 11.58
N SER A 385 -27.68 6.63 12.45
CA SER A 385 -26.32 7.15 12.63
C SER A 385 -25.54 7.21 11.31
N HIS A 386 -25.74 6.21 10.43
CA HIS A 386 -25.14 6.17 9.09
C HIS A 386 -25.67 7.26 8.16
N THR A 387 -26.94 7.64 8.28
CA THR A 387 -27.53 8.76 7.52
C THR A 387 -26.89 10.08 7.91
N LEU A 388 -26.66 10.31 9.21
CA LEU A 388 -26.01 11.53 9.70
C LEU A 388 -24.53 11.58 9.32
N LYS A 389 -23.82 10.44 9.41
CA LYS A 389 -22.43 10.37 8.94
C LYS A 389 -22.33 10.69 7.45
N ALA A 390 -23.25 10.15 6.63
CA ALA A 390 -23.33 10.50 5.22
C ALA A 390 -23.62 11.99 5.01
N ALA A 391 -24.45 12.63 5.85
CA ALA A 391 -24.70 14.06 5.79
C ALA A 391 -23.44 14.88 6.12
N ALA A 392 -22.71 14.50 7.17
CA ALA A 392 -21.43 15.12 7.53
C ALA A 392 -20.35 14.92 6.44
N GLU A 393 -20.42 13.84 5.65
CA GLU A 393 -19.56 13.61 4.48
C GLU A 393 -19.86 14.51 3.28
N THR A 394 -21.02 15.16 3.24
CA THR A 394 -21.37 16.05 2.12
C THR A 394 -20.76 17.45 2.24
N SER A 395 -20.24 17.81 3.43
CA SER A 395 -19.75 19.15 3.76
C SER A 395 -20.79 20.28 3.54
N ASP A 396 -22.09 19.97 3.40
CA ASP A 396 -23.21 20.93 3.28
C ASP A 396 -24.03 20.98 4.58
N ALA A 397 -23.95 22.10 5.31
CA ALA A 397 -24.67 22.31 6.57
C ALA A 397 -26.20 22.25 6.41
N SER A 398 -26.73 22.61 5.23
CA SER A 398 -28.18 22.57 4.96
C SER A 398 -28.72 21.14 4.99
N VAL A 399 -27.94 20.17 4.48
CA VAL A 399 -28.33 18.76 4.42
C VAL A 399 -28.45 18.20 5.84
N VAL A 400 -27.50 18.52 6.70
CA VAL A 400 -27.54 18.10 8.11
C VAL A 400 -28.69 18.80 8.83
N ARG A 401 -28.92 20.10 8.57
CA ARG A 401 -30.02 20.85 9.16
C ARG A 401 -31.39 20.25 8.84
N ILE A 402 -31.64 19.83 7.60
CA ILE A 402 -32.89 19.14 7.23
C ILE A 402 -33.09 17.87 8.07
N LEU A 403 -32.03 17.10 8.30
CA LEU A 403 -32.11 15.90 9.14
C LEU A 403 -32.35 16.24 10.61
N VAL A 404 -31.69 17.26 11.14
CA VAL A 404 -31.86 17.69 12.53
C VAL A 404 -33.25 18.28 12.77
N ASP A 405 -33.73 19.16 11.90
CA ASP A 405 -35.08 19.74 11.95
C ASP A 405 -36.16 18.62 11.86
N ALA A 406 -35.93 17.62 11.01
CA ALA A 406 -36.80 16.44 10.91
C ALA A 406 -36.73 15.54 12.16
N ALA A 407 -35.56 15.38 12.79
CA ALA A 407 -35.40 14.64 14.03
C ALA A 407 -36.09 15.34 15.23
N LEU A 408 -36.08 16.68 15.26
CA LEU A 408 -36.74 17.48 16.28
C LEU A 408 -38.27 17.46 16.16
N THR A 409 -38.80 17.31 14.93
CA THR A 409 -40.25 17.23 14.66
C THR A 409 -40.80 15.82 14.78
N VAL A 410 -40.04 14.79 14.37
CA VAL A 410 -40.40 13.38 14.48
C VAL A 410 -39.85 12.83 15.80
N ASN A 411 -40.63 13.03 16.84
CA ASN A 411 -40.28 12.82 18.25
C ASN A 411 -39.82 11.40 18.61
N GLN A 412 -38.55 11.09 18.37
CA GLN A 412 -37.75 10.17 19.18
C GLN A 412 -36.42 10.85 19.42
N ARG A 413 -36.12 11.14 20.69
CA ARG A 413 -34.77 11.44 21.17
C ARG A 413 -33.83 10.34 20.64
N ILE A 414 -33.22 10.57 19.49
CA ILE A 414 -31.94 9.95 19.22
C ILE A 414 -31.08 10.49 20.36
N GLN A 415 -30.78 9.64 21.34
CA GLN A 415 -29.59 9.85 22.15
C GLN A 415 -28.46 9.72 21.15
N PHE A 416 -28.13 10.84 20.50
CA PHE A 416 -26.91 10.93 19.76
C PHE A 416 -25.85 10.73 20.81
N ASN A 417 -25.19 9.57 20.84
CA ASN A 417 -24.06 9.40 21.72
C ASN A 417 -23.11 10.58 21.45
N ASP A 418 -22.65 11.25 22.51
CA ASP A 418 -21.79 12.45 22.41
C ASP A 418 -20.58 12.19 21.49
N GLU A 419 -20.11 10.94 21.45
CA GLU A 419 -19.06 10.44 20.56
C GLU A 419 -19.32 10.69 19.06
N ASN A 420 -20.57 10.57 18.60
CA ASN A 420 -20.91 10.77 17.18
C ASN A 420 -20.87 12.26 16.80
N TRP A 421 -21.40 13.14 17.64
CA TRP A 421 -21.34 14.59 17.41
C TRP A 421 -19.93 15.12 17.53
N GLY A 422 -19.16 14.62 18.51
CA GLY A 422 -17.74 14.93 18.66
C GLY A 422 -16.94 14.57 17.43
N ALA A 423 -17.12 13.35 16.89
CA ALA A 423 -16.47 12.91 15.65
C ALA A 423 -16.89 13.74 14.41
N MET A 424 -18.16 14.16 14.33
CA MET A 424 -18.63 15.02 13.24
C MET A 424 -18.06 16.44 13.33
N LEU A 425 -18.03 17.02 14.53
CA LEU A 425 -17.37 18.30 14.79
C LEU A 425 -15.88 18.23 14.45
N GLY A 426 -15.18 17.20 14.92
CA GLY A 426 -13.77 16.98 14.61
C GLY A 426 -13.50 16.85 13.12
N LYS A 427 -14.37 16.19 12.37
CA LYS A 427 -14.30 16.15 10.91
C LYS A 427 -14.46 17.54 10.28
N ALA A 428 -15.46 18.31 10.71
CA ALA A 428 -15.67 19.67 10.20
C ALA A 428 -14.47 20.58 10.48
N VAL A 429 -13.82 20.40 11.65
CA VAL A 429 -12.60 21.11 12.02
C VAL A 429 -11.41 20.68 11.15
N HIS A 430 -11.22 19.38 10.92
CA HIS A 430 -10.19 18.89 9.98
C HIS A 430 -10.36 19.40 8.55
N GLU A 431 -11.60 19.60 8.10
CA GLU A 431 -11.92 20.14 6.77
C GLU A 431 -11.96 21.68 6.72
N SER A 432 -11.69 22.37 7.84
CA SER A 432 -11.82 23.84 7.97
C SER A 432 -13.21 24.36 7.57
N ASN A 433 -14.26 23.58 7.82
CA ASN A 433 -15.64 23.94 7.47
C ASN A 433 -16.33 24.67 8.64
N LEU A 434 -16.13 25.98 8.69
CA LEU A 434 -16.64 26.85 9.75
C LEU A 434 -18.17 26.83 9.90
N GLU A 435 -18.91 26.83 8.79
CA GLU A 435 -20.38 26.85 8.84
C GLU A 435 -20.95 25.54 9.41
N MET A 436 -20.35 24.42 9.02
CA MET A 436 -20.69 23.11 9.56
C MET A 436 -20.32 22.99 11.04
N ALA A 437 -19.15 23.48 11.44
CA ALA A 437 -18.74 23.51 12.84
C ALA A 437 -19.69 24.37 13.71
N ARG A 438 -20.10 25.57 13.24
CA ARG A 438 -21.13 26.40 13.90
C ARG A 438 -22.42 25.63 14.11
N SER A 439 -22.86 24.93 13.07
CA SER A 439 -24.10 24.17 13.09
C SER A 439 -24.03 23.03 14.12
N PHE A 440 -22.94 22.25 14.11
CA PHE A 440 -22.73 21.18 15.09
C PHE A 440 -22.70 21.66 16.54
N LEU A 441 -22.03 22.78 16.82
CA LEU A 441 -22.01 23.38 18.16
C LEU A 441 -23.42 23.85 18.57
N SER A 442 -24.18 24.47 17.65
CA SER A 442 -25.56 24.88 17.93
C SER A 442 -26.51 23.72 18.21
N TRP A 443 -26.19 22.52 17.70
CA TRP A 443 -26.93 21.29 17.96
C TRP A 443 -26.45 20.53 19.21
N GLY A 444 -25.50 21.10 19.95
CA GLY A 444 -25.01 20.54 21.21
C GLY A 444 -23.84 19.57 21.07
N ALA A 445 -23.07 19.63 19.97
CA ALA A 445 -21.84 18.85 19.88
C ALA A 445 -20.85 19.25 20.99
N ASP A 446 -20.22 18.25 21.61
CA ASP A 446 -19.20 18.49 22.62
C ASP A 446 -17.97 19.20 22.00
N VAL A 447 -17.78 20.45 22.39
CA VAL A 447 -16.65 21.31 21.97
C VAL A 447 -15.30 20.81 22.50
N ASN A 448 -15.29 19.90 23.46
CA ASN A 448 -14.07 19.31 24.03
C ASN A 448 -13.86 17.86 23.57
N ALA A 449 -14.61 17.41 22.56
CA ALA A 449 -14.49 16.06 22.04
C ALA A 449 -13.05 15.74 21.62
N LEU A 450 -12.57 14.58 22.06
CA LEU A 450 -11.27 14.05 21.68
C LEU A 450 -11.31 13.50 20.26
N GLN A 451 -10.28 13.78 19.49
CA GLN A 451 -10.12 13.40 18.09
C GLN A 451 -8.72 12.84 17.84
N PRO A 452 -8.59 11.88 16.91
CA PRO A 452 -7.29 11.38 16.50
C PRO A 452 -6.54 12.44 15.67
N LEU A 453 -5.27 12.69 16.03
CA LEU A 453 -4.40 13.57 15.26
C LEU A 453 -3.90 12.86 13.99
N ARG A 454 -4.52 13.15 12.84
CA ARG A 454 -4.14 12.55 11.56
C ARG A 454 -2.73 13.00 11.14
N GLY A 455 -1.85 12.05 10.84
CA GLY A 455 -0.48 12.33 10.35
C GLY A 455 0.62 12.19 11.41
N ALA A 456 0.27 12.00 12.69
CA ALA A 456 1.23 11.62 13.71
C ALA A 456 1.69 10.16 13.54
N ARG A 457 2.95 9.87 13.88
CA ARG A 457 3.53 8.51 13.84
C ARG A 457 2.88 7.56 14.86
N ASP A 458 2.26 8.13 15.89
CA ASP A 458 1.57 7.42 16.97
C ASP A 458 0.07 7.77 16.95
N GLU A 459 -0.78 6.94 17.56
CA GLU A 459 -2.22 7.14 17.72
C GLU A 459 -2.53 8.28 18.74
N ARG A 460 -1.93 9.45 18.54
CA ARG A 460 -2.12 10.62 19.42
C ARG A 460 -3.54 11.15 19.31
N GLN A 461 -4.11 11.50 20.46
CA GLN A 461 -5.41 12.17 20.54
C GLN A 461 -5.24 13.59 21.07
N THR A 462 -6.10 14.49 20.61
CA THR A 462 -6.20 15.87 21.10
C THR A 462 -7.65 16.35 21.00
N THR A 463 -7.99 17.50 21.58
CA THR A 463 -9.34 18.07 21.44
C THR A 463 -9.55 18.66 20.04
N VAL A 464 -10.81 18.94 19.67
CA VAL A 464 -11.11 19.71 18.44
C VAL A 464 -10.41 21.08 18.42
N LEU A 465 -10.21 21.71 19.59
CA LEU A 465 -9.39 22.93 19.70
C LEU A 465 -7.94 22.67 19.32
N GLY A 466 -7.37 21.53 19.74
CA GLY A 466 -6.02 21.10 19.37
C GLY A 466 -5.85 20.87 17.86
N ILE A 467 -6.87 20.36 17.17
CA ILE A 467 -6.84 20.23 15.70
C ILE A 467 -6.81 21.60 15.03
N ALA A 468 -7.67 22.53 15.47
CA ALA A 468 -7.68 23.89 14.92
C ALA A 468 -6.35 24.61 15.16
N ALA A 469 -5.77 24.42 16.35
CA ALA A 469 -4.46 24.93 16.74
C ALA A 469 -3.31 24.36 15.90
N TYR A 470 -3.32 23.04 15.66
CA TYR A 470 -2.37 22.35 14.77
C TYR A 470 -2.44 22.87 13.33
N ALA A 471 -3.65 23.01 12.79
CA ALA A 471 -3.87 23.53 11.44
C ALA A 471 -3.55 25.03 11.31
N GLY A 472 -3.61 25.79 12.41
CA GLY A 472 -3.50 27.25 12.40
C GLY A 472 -4.76 27.95 11.86
N ASP A 473 -5.93 27.29 11.93
CA ASP A 473 -7.21 27.82 11.46
C ASP A 473 -7.78 28.79 12.49
N ILE A 474 -7.40 30.07 12.38
CA ILE A 474 -7.75 31.12 13.36
C ILE A 474 -9.27 31.31 13.51
N PRO A 475 -10.06 31.44 12.42
CA PRO A 475 -11.52 31.54 12.57
C PRO A 475 -12.15 30.33 13.26
N MET A 476 -11.63 29.12 13.04
CA MET A 476 -12.13 27.91 13.69
C MET A 476 -11.74 27.89 15.16
N LEU A 477 -10.49 28.26 15.47
CA LEU A 477 -9.97 28.39 16.82
C LEU A 477 -10.84 29.35 17.65
N GLU A 478 -11.11 30.56 17.14
CA GLU A 478 -11.94 31.56 17.81
C GLU A 478 -13.37 31.07 18.02
N LEU A 479 -13.95 30.39 17.03
CA LEU A 479 -15.28 29.82 17.12
C LEU A 479 -15.38 28.76 18.22
N LEU A 480 -14.40 27.86 18.31
CA LEU A 480 -14.39 26.82 19.35
C LEU A 480 -14.22 27.45 20.74
N LEU A 481 -13.30 28.41 20.88
CA LEU A 481 -13.08 29.14 22.13
C LEU A 481 -14.33 29.93 22.56
N ALA A 482 -15.05 30.55 21.62
CA ALA A 482 -16.29 31.26 21.90
C ALA A 482 -17.44 30.33 22.38
N ASN A 483 -17.35 29.03 22.06
CA ASN A 483 -18.32 28.01 22.48
C ASN A 483 -17.84 27.20 23.70
N GLY A 484 -16.83 27.68 24.44
CA GLY A 484 -16.41 27.07 25.70
C GLY A 484 -15.39 25.93 25.56
N ALA A 485 -14.62 25.90 24.46
CA ALA A 485 -13.48 24.99 24.37
C ALA A 485 -12.49 25.23 25.53
N VAL A 486 -12.10 24.15 26.20
CA VAL A 486 -11.12 24.17 27.28
C VAL A 486 -9.72 24.30 26.65
N VAL A 487 -9.01 25.36 27.03
CA VAL A 487 -7.67 25.68 26.52
C VAL A 487 -6.62 24.68 27.03
N ASN A 488 -6.76 24.26 28.29
CA ASN A 488 -5.89 23.30 28.97
C ASN A 488 -6.66 22.02 29.32
N PRO A 489 -7.03 21.18 28.34
CA PRO A 489 -7.79 19.96 28.60
C PRO A 489 -6.93 18.91 29.30
N GLU A 490 -7.51 18.19 30.25
CA GLU A 490 -6.91 16.97 30.80
C GLU A 490 -7.00 15.86 29.76
N LEU A 491 -5.90 15.63 29.03
CA LEU A 491 -5.86 14.61 27.99
C LEU A 491 -5.45 13.23 28.58
N PRO A 492 -6.06 12.12 28.12
CA PRO A 492 -5.68 10.78 28.56
C PRO A 492 -4.20 10.50 28.21
N GLY A 493 -3.49 9.82 29.11
CA GLY A 493 -2.04 9.96 29.32
C GLY A 493 -1.08 9.65 28.16
N GLY A 494 0.19 10.03 28.36
CA GLY A 494 1.40 9.58 27.65
C GLY A 494 1.64 10.08 26.22
N SER A 495 0.61 10.08 25.37
CA SER A 495 0.74 10.37 23.92
C SER A 495 -0.24 11.44 23.43
N SER A 496 -0.74 12.27 24.34
CA SER A 496 -1.64 13.36 24.03
C SER A 496 -0.91 14.69 24.04
N SER A 497 -1.32 15.61 23.16
CA SER A 497 -0.65 16.91 22.98
C SER A 497 -1.64 18.04 23.23
N SER A 498 -1.24 18.98 24.09
CA SER A 498 -2.04 20.16 24.43
C SER A 498 -2.29 21.01 23.17
N PRO A 499 -3.42 21.74 23.08
CA PRO A 499 -3.67 22.65 21.96
C PRO A 499 -2.54 23.67 21.74
N LEU A 500 -2.01 24.22 22.83
CA LEU A 500 -0.88 25.15 22.79
C LEU A 500 0.40 24.46 22.28
N GLY A 501 0.72 23.27 22.79
CA GLY A 501 1.86 22.48 22.32
C GLY A 501 1.80 22.15 20.83
N LEU A 502 0.62 21.81 20.30
CA LEU A 502 0.45 21.54 18.86
C LEU A 502 0.62 22.81 18.00
N ALA A 503 0.09 23.95 18.44
CA ALA A 503 0.33 25.22 17.75
C ALA A 503 1.82 25.60 17.76
N VAL A 504 2.52 25.31 18.86
CA VAL A 504 3.97 25.55 18.98
C VAL A 504 4.77 24.58 18.11
N ASP A 505 4.45 23.29 18.09
CA ASP A 505 5.17 22.29 17.30
C ASP A 505 5.10 22.57 15.78
N GLU A 506 3.97 23.09 15.32
CA GLU A 506 3.71 23.44 13.91
C GLU A 506 4.02 24.89 13.55
N GLY A 507 4.54 25.70 14.47
CA GLY A 507 4.94 27.08 14.16
C GLY A 507 3.78 28.07 13.96
N ARG A 508 2.59 27.80 14.52
CA ARG A 508 1.37 28.61 14.33
C ARG A 508 1.33 29.82 15.27
N ALA A 509 2.19 30.82 15.04
CA ALA A 509 2.37 31.97 15.93
C ALA A 509 1.07 32.73 16.32
N GLU A 510 0.14 32.93 15.39
CA GLU A 510 -1.16 33.57 15.71
C GLU A 510 -2.02 32.68 16.62
N ALA A 511 -2.08 31.37 16.35
CA ALA A 511 -2.80 30.44 17.20
C ALA A 511 -2.19 30.38 18.61
N VAL A 512 -0.85 30.40 18.71
CA VAL A 512 -0.12 30.50 19.97
C VAL A 512 -0.53 31.77 20.72
N ARG A 513 -0.45 32.95 20.09
CA ARG A 513 -0.86 34.23 20.70
C ARG A 513 -2.29 34.17 21.24
N ILE A 514 -3.23 33.64 20.46
CA ILE A 514 -4.63 33.53 20.90
C ILE A 514 -4.75 32.58 22.09
N LEU A 515 -4.15 31.39 22.03
CA LEU A 515 -4.22 30.41 23.12
C LEU A 515 -3.59 30.95 24.42
N LEU A 516 -2.46 31.64 24.33
CA LEU A 516 -1.82 32.32 25.46
C LEU A 516 -2.74 33.40 26.07
N SER A 517 -3.35 34.24 25.23
CA SER A 517 -4.30 35.27 25.70
C SER A 517 -5.53 34.70 26.41
N ARG A 518 -5.83 33.40 26.22
CA ARG A 518 -6.92 32.67 26.88
C ARG A 518 -6.46 31.80 28.04
N GLY A 519 -5.23 32.01 28.55
CA GLY A 519 -4.69 31.31 29.71
C GLY A 519 -4.13 29.92 29.39
N GLY A 520 -3.62 29.71 28.18
CA GLY A 520 -2.88 28.50 27.83
C GLY A 520 -1.70 28.27 28.77
N ASP A 521 -1.53 27.04 29.24
CA ASP A 521 -0.46 26.68 30.18
C ASP A 521 0.90 26.72 29.49
N VAL A 522 1.62 27.83 29.64
CA VAL A 522 2.98 28.07 29.11
C VAL A 522 4.03 27.10 29.64
N ASN A 523 3.77 26.49 30.80
CA ASN A 523 4.73 25.63 31.49
C ASN A 523 4.40 24.13 31.31
N ALA A 524 3.43 23.81 30.46
CA ALA A 524 3.06 22.43 30.19
C ALA A 524 4.25 21.62 29.64
N SER A 525 4.41 20.41 30.18
CA SER A 525 5.48 19.50 29.79
C SER A 525 5.14 18.75 28.49
N HIS A 526 6.12 18.65 27.60
CA HIS A 526 6.01 18.02 26.30
C HIS A 526 7.20 17.10 26.04
N SER A 527 6.93 15.98 25.37
CA SER A 527 7.96 15.04 24.95
C SER A 527 8.59 15.45 23.62
N VAL A 528 9.91 15.52 23.56
CA VAL A 528 10.70 15.75 22.34
C VAL A 528 11.74 14.64 22.13
N PRO A 529 12.01 14.22 20.87
CA PRO A 529 12.93 13.12 20.59
C PRO A 529 14.40 13.57 20.64
N PHE A 530 15.10 13.29 21.74
CA PHE A 530 16.49 13.69 21.96
C PHE A 530 17.42 12.47 22.09
N GLY A 531 18.42 12.36 21.22
CA GLY A 531 19.38 11.25 21.29
C GLY A 531 18.79 9.85 21.11
N GLY A 532 17.65 9.74 20.40
CA GLY A 532 16.95 8.48 20.17
C GLY A 532 16.02 8.03 21.32
N LYS A 533 15.80 8.89 22.32
CA LYS A 533 14.80 8.71 23.36
C LYS A 533 13.91 9.94 23.46
N ASP A 534 12.70 9.74 23.92
CA ASP A 534 11.77 10.82 24.26
C ASP A 534 12.16 11.41 25.62
N ILE A 535 12.37 12.73 25.64
CA ILE A 535 12.67 13.49 26.85
C ILE A 535 11.60 14.53 27.08
N GLN A 536 11.33 14.86 28.34
CA GLN A 536 10.38 15.89 28.69
C GLN A 536 11.05 17.28 28.69
N THR A 537 10.33 18.28 28.21
CA THR A 537 10.74 19.68 28.26
C THR A 537 9.50 20.57 28.39
N ASN A 538 9.66 21.86 28.66
CA ASN A 538 8.52 22.80 28.65
C ASN A 538 8.17 23.22 27.21
N ILE A 539 7.10 23.98 27.02
CA ILE A 539 6.70 24.48 25.70
C ILE A 539 7.80 25.32 25.03
N MET A 540 8.60 26.06 25.81
CA MET A 540 9.74 26.80 25.27
C MET A 540 10.79 25.85 24.68
N GLY A 541 11.04 24.70 25.30
CA GLY A 541 11.90 23.65 24.75
C GLY A 541 11.36 23.03 23.47
N LEU A 542 10.04 22.90 23.33
CA LEU A 542 9.40 22.46 22.07
C LEU A 542 9.60 23.50 20.95
N ALA A 543 9.38 24.78 21.22
CA ALA A 543 9.66 25.87 20.28
C ALA A 543 11.15 25.92 19.89
N ALA A 544 12.04 25.70 20.86
CA ALA A 544 13.48 25.60 20.66
C ALA A 544 13.86 24.40 19.79
N ALA A 545 13.20 23.24 19.94
CA ALA A 545 13.44 22.05 19.10
C ALA A 545 13.11 22.28 17.63
N ARG A 546 12.15 23.16 17.35
CA ARG A 546 11.71 23.52 15.99
C ARG A 546 12.36 24.81 15.45
N GLY A 547 13.08 25.55 16.30
CA GLY A 547 13.74 26.80 15.93
C GLY A 547 12.77 27.98 15.72
N HIS A 548 11.59 27.97 16.34
CA HIS A 548 10.56 28.99 16.13
C HIS A 548 10.78 30.24 17.02
N VAL A 549 11.68 31.13 16.61
CA VAL A 549 12.06 32.34 17.38
C VAL A 549 10.88 33.25 17.68
N SER A 550 10.00 33.51 16.71
CA SER A 550 8.80 34.34 16.92
C SER A 550 7.83 33.76 17.95
N ILE A 551 7.85 32.44 18.15
CA ILE A 551 7.07 31.78 19.19
C ILE A 551 7.80 31.85 20.53
N LEU A 552 9.13 31.75 20.55
CA LEU A 552 9.92 31.98 21.76
C LEU A 552 9.69 33.38 22.33
N GLU A 553 9.60 34.40 21.47
CA GLU A 553 9.19 35.77 21.83
C GLU A 553 7.82 35.79 22.49
N LEU A 554 6.79 35.22 21.85
CA LEU A 554 5.43 35.17 22.40
C LEU A 554 5.34 34.41 23.74
N LEU A 555 6.13 33.36 23.91
CA LEU A 555 6.17 32.59 25.15
C LEU A 555 6.85 33.38 26.28
N LEU A 556 7.92 34.11 25.96
CA LEU A 556 8.60 34.97 26.94
C LEU A 556 7.70 36.12 27.39
N ASP A 557 6.97 36.75 26.46
CA ASP A 557 5.96 37.77 26.75
C ASP A 557 4.81 37.25 27.65
N ALA A 558 4.61 35.93 27.68
CA ALA A 558 3.63 35.25 28.52
C ALA A 558 4.24 34.63 29.80
N ASP A 559 5.38 35.14 30.26
CA ASP A 559 6.09 34.72 31.48
C ASP A 559 6.52 33.24 31.49
N SER A 560 6.84 32.66 30.32
CA SER A 560 7.39 31.30 30.24
C SER A 560 8.75 31.20 30.94
N VAL A 561 8.97 30.10 31.67
CA VAL A 561 10.24 29.86 32.39
C VAL A 561 11.35 29.46 31.41
N VAL A 562 12.38 30.31 31.29
CA VAL A 562 13.56 30.07 30.42
C VAL A 562 14.46 28.96 30.96
N ASN A 563 14.66 28.91 32.29
CA ASN A 563 15.49 27.92 32.99
C ASN A 563 14.61 27.03 33.87
N PRO A 564 13.81 26.10 33.29
CA PRO A 564 12.91 25.26 34.07
C PRO A 564 13.68 24.33 35.01
N HIS A 565 13.31 24.34 36.29
CA HIS A 565 13.81 23.37 37.26
C HIS A 565 12.98 22.09 37.20
N PHE A 566 13.58 21.02 36.69
CA PHE A 566 12.94 19.71 36.62
C PHE A 566 13.17 18.93 37.92
N VAL A 567 12.11 18.67 38.67
CA VAL A 567 12.18 18.10 40.03
C VAL A 567 12.09 16.56 40.04
N ASP A 568 11.66 15.94 38.93
CA ASP A 568 11.32 14.53 38.89
C ASP A 568 12.32 13.68 38.10
N GLY A 569 12.51 12.42 38.52
CA GLY A 569 13.47 11.45 37.96
C GLY A 569 13.27 11.01 36.50
N ASN A 570 12.49 11.76 35.70
CA ASN A 570 12.40 11.61 34.25
C ASN A 570 13.54 12.33 33.54
N LEU A 571 13.80 11.96 32.28
CA LEU A 571 14.79 12.65 31.44
C LEU A 571 14.23 14.00 31.02
N HIS A 572 14.88 15.07 31.47
CA HIS A 572 14.50 16.43 31.12
C HIS A 572 15.65 17.17 30.44
N ALA A 573 15.33 18.05 29.50
CA ALA A 573 16.31 18.99 28.95
C ALA A 573 15.79 20.43 28.92
N TYR A 574 16.73 21.34 29.15
CA TYR A 574 16.51 22.77 29.09
C TYR A 574 16.32 23.24 27.64
N PRO A 575 15.52 24.29 27.40
CA PRO A 575 15.31 24.83 26.06
C PRO A 575 16.61 25.17 25.31
N LEU A 576 17.60 25.72 26.02
CA LEU A 576 18.90 26.06 25.44
C LEU A 576 19.67 24.82 24.96
N VAL A 577 19.68 23.75 25.77
CA VAL A 577 20.31 22.47 25.41
C VAL A 577 19.67 21.90 24.14
N ILE A 578 18.35 22.01 24.03
CA ILE A 578 17.60 21.53 22.89
C ILE A 578 17.92 22.35 21.63
N ALA A 579 17.92 23.69 21.70
CA ALA A 579 18.25 24.57 20.58
C ALA A 579 19.65 24.27 20.00
N VAL A 580 20.65 24.13 20.87
CA VAL A 580 22.04 23.78 20.50
C VAL A 580 22.10 22.39 19.89
N TYR A 581 21.37 21.42 20.47
CA TYR A 581 21.38 20.06 19.97
C TYR A 581 20.82 19.96 18.54
N TYR A 582 19.73 20.65 18.22
CA TYR A 582 19.19 20.65 16.86
C TYR A 582 19.89 21.66 15.93
N GLY A 583 20.73 22.55 16.47
CA GLY A 583 21.53 23.50 15.70
C GLY A 583 20.77 24.75 15.26
N HIS A 584 19.77 25.17 16.03
CA HIS A 584 18.98 26.36 15.74
C HIS A 584 19.66 27.62 16.28
N GLU A 585 20.64 28.15 15.54
CA GLU A 585 21.48 29.28 15.99
C GLU A 585 20.67 30.50 16.46
N SER A 586 19.64 30.90 15.70
CA SER A 586 18.80 32.05 16.05
C SER A 586 18.01 31.82 17.35
N ALA A 587 17.54 30.60 17.59
CA ALA A 587 16.85 30.25 18.83
C ALA A 587 17.82 30.20 20.01
N THR A 588 19.04 29.69 19.80
CA THR A 588 20.10 29.70 20.82
C THR A 588 20.45 31.13 21.23
N ARG A 589 20.69 32.03 20.27
CA ARG A 589 20.97 33.45 20.56
C ARG A 589 19.83 34.09 21.32
N PHE A 590 18.59 33.91 20.86
CA PHE A 590 17.41 34.44 21.53
C PHE A 590 17.30 33.97 22.99
N LEU A 591 17.51 32.67 23.25
CA LEU A 591 17.46 32.12 24.61
C LEU A 591 18.58 32.65 25.50
N LEU A 592 19.80 32.82 24.98
CA LEU A 592 20.91 33.44 25.72
C LEU A 592 20.61 34.90 26.06
N ASP A 593 20.09 35.67 25.09
CA ASP A 593 19.66 37.06 25.31
C ASP A 593 18.53 37.16 26.34
N ALA A 594 17.66 36.14 26.41
CA ALA A 594 16.59 36.01 27.41
C ALA A 594 17.08 35.51 28.79
N GLY A 595 18.40 35.36 28.99
CA GLY A 595 18.99 34.96 30.27
C GLY A 595 19.01 33.46 30.55
N ALA A 596 18.98 32.63 29.51
CA ALA A 596 19.25 31.20 29.67
C ALA A 596 20.69 30.98 30.18
N ASP A 597 20.85 30.08 31.14
CA ASP A 597 22.16 29.78 31.72
C ASP A 597 23.06 29.08 30.69
N PRO A 598 24.19 29.68 30.27
CA PRO A 598 25.06 29.08 29.27
C PRO A 598 25.82 27.83 29.78
N ASP A 599 25.92 27.65 31.09
CA ASP A 599 26.68 26.58 31.74
C ASP A 599 25.79 25.42 32.22
N ILE A 600 24.58 25.31 31.65
CA ILE A 600 23.67 24.20 31.94
C ILE A 600 24.39 22.86 31.65
N PRO A 601 24.46 21.94 32.64
CA PRO A 601 25.13 20.67 32.47
C PRO A 601 24.38 19.80 31.46
N ILE A 602 25.11 19.22 30.50
CA ILE A 602 24.52 18.31 29.53
C ILE A 602 24.72 16.86 29.95
N GLU A 603 23.60 16.15 30.14
CA GLU A 603 23.58 14.71 30.28
C GLU A 603 23.05 14.05 28.99
N ILE A 604 23.89 13.85 27.99
CA ILE A 604 23.47 13.16 26.77
C ILE A 604 23.56 11.65 26.96
N TRP A 605 22.50 10.96 26.57
CA TRP A 605 22.48 9.50 26.48
C TRP A 605 23.14 9.07 25.17
N THR A 606 24.27 8.37 25.26
CA THR A 606 24.85 7.72 24.07
C THR A 606 23.98 6.54 23.64
N SER A 607 24.08 6.13 22.36
CA SER A 607 23.39 4.97 21.77
C SER A 607 23.58 3.66 22.55
N ASN A 608 24.55 3.61 23.45
CA ASN A 608 24.92 2.45 24.26
C ASN A 608 24.30 2.50 25.67
N GLY A 609 23.41 3.47 25.95
CA GLY A 609 22.77 3.63 27.26
C GLY A 609 23.68 4.16 28.37
N ILE A 610 24.93 4.51 28.05
CA ILE A 610 25.89 5.06 29.01
C ILE A 610 25.67 6.57 29.12
N ARG A 611 25.37 7.02 30.34
CA ARG A 611 25.34 8.43 30.76
C ARG A 611 26.78 8.95 30.73
N ARG A 612 27.14 9.76 29.74
CA ARG A 612 28.41 10.48 29.71
C ARG A 612 28.11 11.96 29.93
N PRO A 613 28.69 12.63 30.94
CA PRO A 613 28.68 14.08 30.99
C PRO A 613 29.48 14.56 29.78
N LEU A 614 28.78 15.06 28.76
CA LEU A 614 29.42 15.67 27.60
C LEU A 614 29.67 17.13 27.95
N GLY A 615 30.68 17.37 28.79
CA GLY A 615 31.24 18.71 29.01
C GLY A 615 30.22 19.83 29.24
N SER A 616 30.61 21.06 28.86
CA SER A 616 29.73 22.23 28.82
C SER A 616 28.94 22.31 27.50
N LEU A 617 27.85 23.07 27.46
CA LEU A 617 27.08 23.35 26.23
C LEU A 617 27.95 23.91 25.10
N PHE A 618 28.94 24.71 25.48
CA PHE A 618 29.95 25.27 24.60
C PHE A 618 30.81 24.18 23.90
N GLU A 619 31.20 23.12 24.62
CA GLU A 619 31.89 21.97 24.00
C GLU A 619 30.99 21.26 22.98
N CYS A 620 29.69 21.16 23.26
CA CYS A 620 28.73 20.54 22.35
C CYS A 620 28.53 21.34 21.06
N SER A 621 28.38 22.67 21.16
CA SER A 621 28.30 23.54 19.98
C SER A 621 29.57 23.47 19.13
N LEU A 622 30.73 23.39 19.77
CA LEU A 622 32.01 23.24 19.09
C LEU A 622 32.13 21.89 18.38
N PHE A 623 31.74 20.80 19.04
CA PHE A 623 31.74 19.46 18.44
C PHE A 623 30.85 19.37 17.19
N LYS A 624 29.77 20.14 17.18
CA LYS A 624 28.83 20.23 16.04
C LYS A 624 29.27 21.24 14.97
N GLY A 625 30.34 21.99 15.18
CA GLY A 625 30.84 23.01 14.25
C GLY A 625 30.00 24.29 14.22
N GLN A 626 29.21 24.57 15.27
CA GLN A 626 28.34 25.75 15.34
C GLN A 626 29.13 26.96 15.87
N LEU A 627 29.98 27.56 15.02
CA LEU A 627 30.92 28.62 15.42
C LEU A 627 30.22 29.91 15.90
N ASN A 628 29.10 30.27 15.27
CA ASN A 628 28.29 31.42 15.71
C ASN A 628 27.74 31.22 17.11
N VAL A 629 27.23 30.02 17.39
CA VAL A 629 26.73 29.64 18.71
C VAL A 629 27.86 29.64 19.75
N CYS A 630 29.06 29.19 19.38
CA CYS A 630 30.23 29.29 20.27
C CYS A 630 30.53 30.74 20.64
N ARG A 631 30.48 31.67 19.67
CA ARG A 631 30.63 33.10 19.94
C ARG A 631 29.53 33.64 20.86
N ASP A 632 28.29 33.26 20.59
CA ASP A 632 27.13 33.67 21.41
C ASP A 632 27.28 33.18 22.87
N PHE A 633 27.78 31.96 23.10
CA PHE A 633 28.11 31.44 24.43
C PHE A 633 29.21 32.23 25.15
N LEU A 634 30.29 32.61 24.46
CA LEU A 634 31.34 33.44 25.05
C LEU A 634 30.82 34.84 25.43
N ASN A 635 30.00 35.43 24.56
CA ASN A 635 29.35 36.72 24.84
C ASN A 635 28.42 36.63 26.06
N ALA A 636 27.75 35.50 26.25
CA ALA A 636 26.91 35.20 27.41
C ALA A 636 27.71 34.83 28.68
N GLY A 637 29.05 34.71 28.59
CA GLY A 637 29.92 34.44 29.74
C GLY A 637 30.06 32.97 30.12
N ALA A 638 29.85 32.03 29.19
CA ALA A 638 30.01 30.59 29.42
C ALA A 638 31.41 30.24 29.98
N ALA A 639 31.46 29.35 30.96
CA ALA A 639 32.70 28.84 31.53
C ALA A 639 33.44 27.92 30.54
N VAL A 640 34.58 28.39 30.05
CA VAL A 640 35.49 27.59 29.20
C VAL A 640 36.41 26.75 30.09
N THR A 641 36.10 25.45 30.26
CA THR A 641 36.89 24.53 31.09
C THR A 641 38.23 24.17 30.42
N GLY A 642 39.32 24.74 30.96
CA GLY A 642 40.54 25.05 30.22
C GLY A 642 41.65 24.01 30.05
N LEU A 643 41.40 22.73 29.75
CA LEU A 643 42.47 21.81 29.29
C LEU A 643 42.04 20.86 28.15
N ALA A 644 40.90 20.18 28.27
CA ALA A 644 40.41 19.27 27.21
C ALA A 644 39.92 20.00 25.95
N LEU A 645 39.41 21.22 26.13
CA LEU A 645 38.97 22.11 25.06
C LEU A 645 40.14 22.57 24.16
N GLN A 646 41.32 22.84 24.74
CA GLN A 646 42.48 23.36 24.01
C GLN A 646 42.98 22.36 22.95
N ASP A 647 43.03 21.08 23.30
CA ASP A 647 43.36 20.00 22.37
C ASP A 647 42.35 19.92 21.21
N TYR A 648 41.07 20.00 21.53
CA TYR A 648 40.00 19.95 20.53
C TYR A 648 40.01 21.17 19.59
N TYR A 649 40.28 22.37 20.12
CA TYR A 649 40.43 23.59 19.33
C TYR A 649 41.56 23.50 18.35
N SER A 650 42.74 23.11 18.82
CA SER A 650 43.93 22.96 17.99
C SER A 650 43.68 21.93 16.87
N ALA A 651 43.05 20.80 17.19
CA ALA A 651 42.67 19.80 16.19
C ALA A 651 41.63 20.31 15.18
N SER A 652 40.61 21.03 15.63
CA SER A 652 39.55 21.57 14.77
C SER A 652 40.08 22.67 13.85
N LEU A 653 40.88 23.59 14.38
CA LEU A 653 41.55 24.65 13.62
C LEU A 653 42.48 24.05 12.56
N GLN A 654 43.31 23.06 12.92
CA GLN A 654 44.16 22.35 11.95
C GLN A 654 43.34 21.67 10.85
N LYS A 655 42.22 21.03 11.22
CA LYS A 655 41.31 20.41 10.26
C LYS A 655 40.72 21.44 9.27
N PHE A 656 40.23 22.58 9.75
CA PHE A 656 39.69 23.63 8.87
C PHE A 656 40.78 24.22 7.96
N ILE A 657 41.98 24.43 8.48
CA ILE A 657 43.14 24.89 7.69
C ILE A 657 43.45 23.88 6.58
N HIS A 658 43.51 22.58 6.88
CA HIS A 658 43.73 21.52 5.89
C HIS A 658 42.60 21.42 4.85
N GLN A 659 41.36 21.67 5.27
CA GLN A 659 40.20 21.72 4.38
C GLN A 659 40.12 23.01 3.55
N GLN A 660 41.05 23.96 3.77
CA GLN A 660 41.06 25.30 3.16
C GLN A 660 39.79 26.11 3.48
N ASP A 661 39.17 25.84 4.63
CA ASP A 661 38.03 26.60 5.13
C ASP A 661 38.53 27.77 5.99
N PHE A 662 38.89 28.85 5.31
CA PHE A 662 39.53 30.01 5.93
C PHE A 662 38.55 30.85 6.76
N GLU A 663 37.28 30.90 6.37
CA GLU A 663 36.25 31.66 7.10
C GLU A 663 36.02 31.04 8.48
N SER A 664 35.78 29.72 8.54
CA SER A 664 35.64 28.99 9.80
C SER A 664 36.91 29.07 10.66
N SER A 665 38.08 29.05 10.03
CA SER A 665 39.37 29.20 10.71
C SER A 665 39.49 30.58 11.38
N ILE A 666 39.19 31.67 10.66
CA ILE A 666 39.24 33.03 11.20
C ILE A 666 38.20 33.22 12.31
N GLN A 667 37.00 32.66 12.15
CA GLN A 667 35.96 32.71 13.17
C GLN A 667 36.38 32.00 14.46
N LEU A 668 37.04 30.84 14.36
CA LEU A 668 37.64 30.17 15.52
C LEU A 668 38.75 31.01 16.16
N LEU A 669 39.62 31.65 15.37
CA LEU A 669 40.71 32.49 15.91
C LEU A 669 40.20 33.66 16.76
N GLN A 670 38.98 34.12 16.55
CA GLN A 670 38.35 35.16 17.36
C GLN A 670 37.93 34.69 18.76
N LEU A 671 37.99 33.38 19.07
CA LEU A 671 37.52 32.77 20.32
C LEU A 671 38.60 32.68 21.43
N ASP A 672 39.55 33.63 21.53
CA ASP A 672 40.65 33.68 22.52
C ASP A 672 41.39 32.34 22.75
N ILE A 673 41.80 31.70 21.65
CA ILE A 673 42.41 30.36 21.64
C ILE A 673 43.93 30.43 21.86
N HIS A 674 44.50 29.51 22.65
CA HIS A 674 45.95 29.32 22.76
C HIS A 674 46.55 28.66 21.51
N LEU A 675 47.11 29.48 20.61
CA LEU A 675 47.60 29.04 19.28
C LEU A 675 48.89 28.21 19.27
N ASN A 676 49.63 28.21 20.38
CA ASN A 676 50.95 27.58 20.48
C ASN A 676 50.91 26.20 21.16
N HIS A 677 49.73 25.65 21.43
CA HIS A 677 49.60 24.31 22.01
C HIS A 677 49.82 23.24 20.93
N ALA A 678 50.79 22.34 21.13
CA ALA A 678 51.06 21.24 20.23
C ALA A 678 50.08 20.08 20.49
N TYR A 679 49.22 19.79 19.52
CA TYR A 679 48.27 18.68 19.61
C TYR A 679 49.00 17.33 19.49
N GLY A 680 48.85 16.49 20.50
CA GLY A 680 49.26 15.08 20.47
C GLY A 680 50.76 14.84 20.66
N ALA A 681 51.13 14.40 21.87
CA ALA A 681 52.41 13.74 22.18
C ALA A 681 52.63 12.39 21.42
N PHE A 682 51.86 12.12 20.35
CA PHE A 682 51.86 10.87 19.58
C PHE A 682 51.84 11.11 18.06
N GLY A 683 52.88 11.74 17.54
CA GLY A 683 53.46 11.40 16.22
C GLY A 683 52.62 11.61 14.96
N ARG A 684 51.62 12.50 14.93
CA ARG A 684 50.98 12.94 13.67
C ARG A 684 51.32 14.40 13.39
N SER A 685 52.02 14.64 12.28
CA SER A 685 52.23 15.97 11.71
C SER A 685 50.97 16.44 10.97
N PRO A 686 50.67 17.75 10.96
CA PRO A 686 51.33 18.84 11.68
C PRO A 686 50.87 18.93 13.14
N SER A 687 51.77 19.31 14.05
CA SER A 687 51.48 19.36 15.50
C SER A 687 50.88 20.69 15.96
N THR A 688 51.03 21.78 15.20
CA THR A 688 50.46 23.10 15.52
C THR A 688 49.63 23.68 14.37
N PRO A 689 48.66 24.59 14.66
CA PRO A 689 47.89 25.29 13.62
C PRO A 689 48.77 26.07 12.63
N LEU A 690 49.86 26.67 13.11
CA LEU A 690 50.83 27.37 12.26
C LEU A 690 51.57 26.39 11.33
N GLY A 691 51.95 25.21 11.84
CA GLY A 691 52.52 24.14 11.02
C GLY A 691 51.55 23.66 9.94
N ALA A 692 50.27 23.50 10.28
CA ALA A 692 49.22 23.14 9.31
C ALA A 692 49.07 24.17 8.18
N ALA A 693 49.11 25.47 8.51
CA ALA A 693 49.02 26.52 7.50
C ALA A 693 50.21 26.51 6.52
N ILE A 694 51.41 26.16 7.01
CA ILE A 694 52.62 26.01 6.21
C ILE A 694 52.55 24.76 5.30
N GLU A 695 52.02 23.65 5.80
CA GLU A 695 51.82 22.43 5.00
C GLU A 695 50.80 22.61 3.88
N VAL A 696 49.80 23.47 4.09
CA VAL A 696 48.81 23.83 3.06
C VAL A 696 49.37 24.84 2.07
N GLY A 697 50.25 25.74 2.52
CA GLY A 697 50.89 26.76 1.67
C GLY A 697 50.07 28.03 1.48
N ASN A 698 49.25 28.42 2.47
CA ASN A 698 48.49 29.66 2.42
C ASN A 698 49.17 30.77 3.25
N ILE A 699 49.79 31.72 2.56
CA ILE A 699 50.50 32.86 3.15
C ILE A 699 49.57 33.79 3.95
N GLU A 700 48.33 34.00 3.52
CA GLU A 700 47.35 34.83 4.22
C GLU A 700 46.96 34.20 5.56
N MET A 701 46.73 32.88 5.58
CA MET A 701 46.44 32.15 6.81
C MET A 701 47.66 32.14 7.77
N ILE A 702 48.87 32.01 7.24
CA ILE A 702 50.11 32.12 8.03
C ILE A 702 50.21 33.51 8.67
N ASN A 703 49.95 34.58 7.91
CA ASN A 703 49.98 35.95 8.41
C ASN A 703 48.92 36.21 9.47
N THR A 704 47.69 35.72 9.28
CA THR A 704 46.60 35.88 10.25
C THR A 704 46.89 35.14 11.56
N LEU A 705 47.38 33.90 11.50
CA LEU A 705 47.82 33.15 12.68
C LEU A 705 48.97 33.83 13.43
N ARG A 706 49.98 34.33 12.71
CA ARG A 706 51.10 35.07 13.31
C ARG A 706 50.64 36.37 13.98
N ARG A 707 49.72 37.11 13.36
CA ARG A 707 49.12 38.32 13.96
C ARG A 707 48.32 38.00 15.22
N ALA A 708 47.69 36.83 15.27
CA ALA A 708 46.98 36.34 16.43
C ALA A 708 47.91 35.78 17.54
N GLY A 709 49.23 35.74 17.34
CA GLY A 709 50.22 35.34 18.35
C GLY A 709 50.74 33.90 18.20
N ALA A 710 50.47 33.22 17.09
CA ALA A 710 51.08 31.93 16.80
C ALA A 710 52.57 32.09 16.48
N THR A 711 53.42 31.50 17.30
CA THR A 711 54.89 31.51 17.18
C THR A 711 55.48 30.11 17.06
N ASP A 712 54.79 29.09 17.55
CA ASP A 712 55.30 27.71 17.53
C ASP A 712 54.96 26.99 16.22
N LEU A 713 56.00 26.56 15.51
CA LEU A 713 55.90 25.80 14.26
C LEU A 713 55.64 24.30 14.50
N GLY A 714 55.83 23.84 15.74
CA GLY A 714 55.72 22.44 16.13
C GLY A 714 56.97 21.62 15.78
N LEU A 715 57.17 20.51 16.50
CA LEU A 715 58.35 19.65 16.37
C LEU A 715 58.31 18.70 15.14
N ALA A 716 57.22 18.70 14.37
CA ALA A 716 56.98 17.75 13.28
C ALA A 716 56.19 18.42 12.13
N LEU A 717 56.91 19.10 11.24
CA LEU A 717 56.42 19.59 9.95
C LEU A 717 56.75 18.56 8.87
N TYR A 718 55.76 18.11 8.09
CA TYR A 718 55.95 17.10 7.05
C TYR A 718 56.33 17.71 5.70
N ARG A 719 55.73 18.85 5.33
CA ARG A 719 55.96 19.49 4.02
C ARG A 719 55.82 21.01 4.08
N ILE A 720 56.26 21.69 3.02
CA ILE A 720 55.89 23.08 2.72
C ILE A 720 54.95 23.02 1.51
N GLY A 721 53.82 23.73 1.57
CA GLY A 721 52.74 23.55 0.59
C GLY A 721 53.07 23.98 -0.85
N ASN A 722 53.85 25.04 -1.04
CA ASN A 722 54.23 25.57 -2.36
C ASN A 722 55.53 26.42 -2.30
N MET A 723 56.08 26.73 -3.47
CA MET A 723 57.28 27.57 -3.62
C MET A 723 57.10 28.98 -3.02
N GLU A 724 55.96 29.63 -3.25
CA GLU A 724 55.68 30.98 -2.73
C GLU A 724 55.74 31.03 -1.19
N THR A 725 55.24 29.99 -0.51
CA THR A 725 55.34 29.87 0.95
C THR A 725 56.77 29.68 1.38
N ALA A 726 57.59 28.92 0.64
CA ALA A 726 59.01 28.77 0.94
C ALA A 726 59.77 30.09 0.80
N GLU A 727 59.50 30.87 -0.25
CA GLU A 727 60.05 32.21 -0.44
C GLU A 727 59.64 33.17 0.67
N TYR A 728 58.35 33.15 1.03
CA TYR A 728 57.83 33.94 2.14
C TYR A 728 58.52 33.57 3.47
N LEU A 729 58.65 32.27 3.78
CA LEU A 729 59.34 31.79 4.98
C LEU A 729 60.84 32.13 4.98
N ALA A 730 61.49 32.15 3.81
CA ALA A 730 62.88 32.58 3.66
C ALA A 730 63.03 34.07 3.96
N SER A 731 62.16 34.91 3.39
CA SER A 731 62.13 36.36 3.64
C SER A 731 61.84 36.71 5.09
N ALA A 732 61.02 35.89 5.76
CA ALA A 732 60.68 36.02 7.17
C ALA A 732 61.75 35.45 8.14
N GLY A 733 62.83 34.83 7.61
CA GLY A 733 63.90 34.23 8.41
C GLY A 733 63.53 32.91 9.11
N ALA A 734 62.32 32.38 8.92
CA ALA A 734 61.83 31.16 9.57
C ALA A 734 62.26 29.87 8.86
N LEU A 735 62.61 29.95 7.57
CA LEU A 735 62.99 28.77 6.78
C LEU A 735 64.25 28.08 7.32
N ASN A 736 65.21 28.83 7.88
CA ASN A 736 66.46 28.28 8.42
C ASN A 736 66.22 27.34 9.61
N SER A 737 65.36 27.72 10.55
CA SER A 737 64.97 26.87 11.69
C SER A 737 64.22 25.62 11.25
N ILE A 738 63.39 25.72 10.20
CA ILE A 738 62.64 24.57 9.66
C ILE A 738 63.58 23.58 8.98
N MET A 739 64.50 24.08 8.15
CA MET A 739 65.45 23.23 7.42
C MET A 739 66.45 22.52 8.34
N LEU A 740 66.85 23.15 9.46
CA LEU A 740 67.72 22.53 10.46
C LEU A 740 67.04 21.40 11.25
N SER A 741 65.72 21.43 11.40
CA SER A 741 64.98 20.47 12.22
C SER A 741 64.39 19.31 11.40
N VAL A 742 63.75 19.60 10.26
CA VAL A 742 63.00 18.63 9.44
C VAL A 742 63.28 18.76 7.92
N GLY A 743 64.38 19.42 7.54
CA GLY A 743 64.67 19.75 6.13
C GLY A 743 64.81 18.54 5.20
N ASP A 744 65.26 17.40 5.71
CA ASP A 744 65.37 16.14 4.94
C ASP A 744 63.99 15.61 4.54
N HIS A 745 63.05 15.56 5.50
CA HIS A 745 61.68 15.11 5.27
C HIS A 745 60.92 16.03 4.30
N ILE A 746 61.08 17.35 4.43
CA ILE A 746 60.40 18.34 3.57
C ILE A 746 60.83 18.19 2.11
N ILE A 747 62.14 18.05 1.85
CA ILE A 747 62.66 17.90 0.48
C ILE A 747 62.28 16.55 -0.11
N LEU A 748 62.40 15.46 0.67
CA LEU A 748 61.97 14.13 0.22
C LEU A 748 60.49 14.12 -0.17
N ASN A 749 59.64 14.84 0.56
CA ASN A 749 58.23 14.97 0.25
C ASN A 749 57.97 15.86 -0.96
N ALA A 750 58.69 16.98 -1.14
CA ALA A 750 58.57 17.81 -2.34
C ALA A 750 58.93 17.01 -3.61
N ILE A 751 60.01 16.21 -3.54
CA ILE A 751 60.40 15.28 -4.60
C ILE A 751 59.31 14.22 -4.79
N SER A 752 58.81 13.59 -3.71
CA SER A 752 57.76 12.57 -3.79
C SER A 752 56.46 13.10 -4.41
N ALA A 753 56.09 14.35 -4.11
CA ALA A 753 54.92 15.05 -4.64
C ALA A 753 55.09 15.55 -6.09
N LYS A 754 56.29 15.39 -6.68
CA LYS A 754 56.66 15.90 -8.02
C LYS A 754 56.64 17.42 -8.16
N ASP A 755 56.80 18.16 -7.06
CA ASP A 755 56.96 19.61 -7.09
C ASP A 755 58.42 19.98 -7.36
N LYS A 756 58.77 19.99 -8.65
CA LYS A 756 60.13 20.31 -9.11
C LYS A 756 60.56 21.72 -8.71
N GLN A 757 59.65 22.70 -8.74
CA GLN A 757 59.97 24.10 -8.49
C GLN A 757 60.33 24.33 -7.03
N LEU A 758 59.49 23.82 -6.12
CA LEU A 758 59.78 23.86 -4.67
C LEU A 758 61.05 23.10 -4.32
N ALA A 759 61.24 21.89 -4.88
CA ALA A 759 62.43 21.09 -4.60
C ALA A 759 63.72 21.79 -5.06
N CYS A 760 63.74 22.38 -6.27
CA CYS A 760 64.89 23.15 -6.75
C CYS A 760 65.15 24.38 -5.86
N TYR A 761 64.11 25.15 -5.54
CA TYR A 761 64.26 26.34 -4.70
C TYR A 761 64.85 26.03 -3.32
N LEU A 762 64.33 24.99 -2.64
CA LEU A 762 64.85 24.59 -1.32
C LEU A 762 66.29 24.09 -1.38
N LEU A 763 66.67 23.39 -2.46
CA LEU A 763 68.05 22.94 -2.70
C LEU A 763 68.99 24.12 -2.93
N ASP A 764 68.61 25.04 -3.82
CA ASP A 764 69.41 26.22 -4.16
C ASP A 764 69.60 27.11 -2.93
N TRP A 765 68.50 27.37 -2.19
CA TRP A 765 68.54 28.14 -0.95
C TRP A 765 69.48 27.53 0.10
N ALA A 766 69.45 26.21 0.30
CA ALA A 766 70.31 25.55 1.28
C ALA A 766 71.80 25.65 0.93
N LEU A 767 72.14 25.63 -0.36
CA LEU A 767 73.51 25.79 -0.86
C LEU A 767 73.99 27.23 -0.70
N GLU A 768 73.12 28.21 -0.95
CA GLU A 768 73.42 29.64 -0.77
C GLU A 768 73.75 30.00 0.68
N GLN A 769 73.06 29.39 1.65
CA GLN A 769 73.32 29.62 3.08
C GLN A 769 74.68 29.04 3.56
N GLN A 770 75.39 28.27 2.73
CA GLN A 770 76.69 27.64 3.02
C GLN A 770 76.75 26.84 4.35
N SER A 771 75.59 26.46 4.90
CA SER A 771 75.51 25.73 6.16
C SER A 771 75.83 24.27 5.92
N ARG A 772 77.06 23.86 6.26
CA ARG A 772 77.51 22.45 6.19
C ARG A 772 76.55 21.50 6.90
N VAL A 773 75.90 21.95 7.98
CA VAL A 773 74.95 21.16 8.77
C VAL A 773 73.67 20.89 7.98
N ILE A 774 73.12 21.90 7.31
CA ILE A 774 71.90 21.77 6.51
C ILE A 774 72.17 20.87 5.30
N ILE A 775 73.31 21.08 4.63
CA ILE A 775 73.74 20.26 3.50
C ILE A 775 73.94 18.79 3.92
N ASP A 776 74.56 18.51 5.08
CA ASP A 776 74.74 17.15 5.59
C ASP A 776 73.40 16.50 5.99
N ILE A 777 72.47 17.23 6.60
CA ILE A 777 71.12 16.76 6.91
C ILE A 777 70.36 16.41 5.62
N MET A 778 70.45 17.25 4.59
CA MET A 778 69.73 17.07 3.33
C MET A 778 70.22 15.87 2.51
N PHE A 779 71.53 15.62 2.49
CA PHE A 779 72.12 14.59 1.64
C PHE A 779 72.46 13.28 2.36
N ARG A 780 72.26 13.19 3.68
CA ARG A 780 72.53 11.95 4.42
C ARG A 780 71.56 10.82 4.05
N PRO A 781 72.06 9.67 3.55
CA PRO A 781 71.25 8.45 3.52
C PRO A 781 71.11 7.92 4.96
N ARG A 782 69.89 7.92 5.50
CA ARG A 782 69.59 7.21 6.76
C ARG A 782 69.49 5.72 6.44
N SER A 783 69.99 4.84 7.30
CA SER A 783 70.03 3.37 7.07
C SER A 783 68.65 2.71 6.86
N THR A 784 67.56 3.44 7.10
CA THR A 784 66.17 2.95 7.02
C THR A 784 65.29 3.69 6.00
N HIS A 785 65.76 4.76 5.34
CA HIS A 785 64.94 5.55 4.39
C HIS A 785 65.74 5.99 3.14
N PRO A 786 65.12 5.98 1.96
CA PRO A 786 65.80 6.31 0.71
C PRO A 786 66.20 7.80 0.66
N GLY A 787 67.37 8.08 0.08
CA GLY A 787 67.89 9.45 -0.05
C GLY A 787 67.17 10.27 -1.14
N PRO A 788 67.36 11.61 -1.20
CA PRO A 788 66.67 12.48 -2.16
C PRO A 788 66.88 12.08 -3.63
N LEU A 789 68.09 11.60 -3.97
CA LEU A 789 68.42 11.13 -5.30
C LEU A 789 67.67 9.83 -5.66
N GLU A 790 67.56 8.90 -4.71
CA GLU A 790 66.84 7.63 -4.87
C GLU A 790 65.34 7.88 -5.09
N VAL A 791 64.75 8.79 -4.31
CA VAL A 791 63.35 9.18 -4.45
C VAL A 791 63.09 9.92 -5.77
N ALA A 792 64.00 10.78 -6.22
CA ALA A 792 63.88 11.47 -7.51
C ALA A 792 63.94 10.50 -8.70
N ILE A 793 64.78 9.46 -8.62
CA ILE A 793 64.88 8.40 -9.63
C ILE A 793 63.62 7.52 -9.62
N ASN A 794 63.19 7.08 -8.44
CA ASN A 794 61.98 6.27 -8.26
C ASN A 794 60.71 6.99 -8.79
N THR A 795 60.60 8.31 -8.55
CA THR A 795 59.48 9.12 -9.05
C THR A 795 59.61 9.59 -10.51
N GLN A 796 60.65 9.14 -11.23
CA GLN A 796 60.97 9.43 -12.63
C GLN A 796 61.26 10.91 -12.95
N GLN A 797 61.75 11.69 -11.99
CA GLN A 797 62.09 13.10 -12.17
C GLN A 797 63.54 13.30 -12.64
N LEU A 798 63.82 12.88 -13.88
CA LEU A 798 65.15 12.95 -14.49
C LEU A 798 65.79 14.35 -14.47
N GLY A 799 64.98 15.41 -14.63
CA GLY A 799 65.47 16.79 -14.58
C GLY A 799 65.96 17.21 -13.18
N LEU A 800 65.29 16.73 -12.14
CA LEU A 800 65.62 17.02 -10.74
C LEU A 800 66.76 16.14 -10.23
N ALA A 801 66.82 14.88 -10.67
CA ALA A 801 67.96 14.00 -10.42
C ALA A 801 69.27 14.60 -10.98
N LYS A 802 69.22 15.23 -12.16
CA LYS A 802 70.36 15.94 -12.74
C LYS A 802 70.82 17.12 -11.88
N THR A 803 69.90 17.94 -11.39
CA THR A 803 70.23 19.07 -10.51
C THR A 803 70.78 18.60 -9.18
N LEU A 804 70.22 17.55 -8.57
CA LEU A 804 70.74 16.93 -7.33
C LEU A 804 72.17 16.44 -7.48
N VAL A 805 72.50 15.75 -8.59
CA VAL A 805 73.88 15.30 -8.87
C VAL A 805 74.82 16.48 -9.12
N ALA A 806 74.38 17.52 -9.84
CA ALA A 806 75.17 18.74 -10.06
C ALA A 806 75.49 19.48 -8.75
N HIS A 807 74.58 19.40 -7.77
CA HIS A 807 74.71 19.99 -6.44
C HIS A 807 75.45 19.09 -5.43
N GLY A 808 76.02 17.95 -5.85
CA GLY A 808 76.90 17.12 -5.03
C GLY A 808 76.21 16.03 -4.21
N ALA A 809 74.98 15.63 -4.54
CA ALA A 809 74.31 14.52 -3.88
C ALA A 809 75.10 13.20 -4.02
N PRO A 810 75.31 12.43 -2.95
CA PRO A 810 76.04 11.17 -3.01
C PRO A 810 75.24 10.13 -3.80
N VAL A 811 75.92 9.46 -4.74
CA VAL A 811 75.33 8.37 -5.52
C VAL A 811 75.50 7.07 -4.75
N THR A 812 74.40 6.57 -4.18
CA THR A 812 74.33 5.34 -3.40
C THR A 812 74.03 4.13 -4.29
N ASN A 813 74.36 2.91 -3.80
CA ASN A 813 74.02 1.67 -4.50
C ASN A 813 72.50 1.49 -4.67
N GLY A 814 71.69 1.95 -3.71
CA GLY A 814 70.23 1.97 -3.83
C GLY A 814 69.73 2.84 -4.99
N ALA A 815 70.34 4.00 -5.25
CA ALA A 815 69.98 4.83 -6.41
C ALA A 815 70.23 4.13 -7.75
N LEU A 816 71.24 3.25 -7.80
CA LEU A 816 71.61 2.49 -9.00
C LEU A 816 70.70 1.29 -9.24
N GLU A 817 70.16 0.66 -8.20
CA GLU A 817 69.21 -0.47 -8.32
C GLU A 817 67.86 -0.05 -8.92
N TRP A 818 67.39 1.17 -8.61
CA TRP A 818 66.09 1.68 -9.08
C TRP A 818 66.15 2.32 -10.49
N CYS A 819 67.34 2.45 -11.07
CA CYS A 819 67.52 2.95 -12.42
C CYS A 819 67.20 1.85 -13.45
N ASP A 820 65.99 1.87 -14.00
CA ASP A 820 65.65 1.02 -15.15
C ASP A 820 66.58 1.33 -16.35
N LYS A 821 66.88 0.33 -17.21
CA LYS A 821 67.98 0.37 -18.22
C LYS A 821 68.04 1.64 -19.10
N THR A 822 66.91 2.32 -19.30
CA THR A 822 66.78 3.60 -20.04
C THR A 822 67.15 4.84 -19.22
N ILE A 823 66.81 4.86 -17.93
CA ILE A 823 67.14 5.96 -17.00
C ILE A 823 68.61 5.88 -16.57
N ALA A 824 69.11 4.67 -16.34
CA ALA A 824 70.51 4.39 -16.02
C ALA A 824 71.47 5.01 -17.04
N ASN A 825 71.24 4.83 -18.34
CA ASN A 825 72.11 5.37 -19.40
C ASN A 825 72.15 6.90 -19.44
N THR A 826 71.07 7.55 -19.02
CA THR A 826 70.99 9.01 -19.01
C THR A 826 71.64 9.58 -17.74
N CYS A 827 71.39 8.98 -16.56
CA CYS A 827 71.99 9.40 -15.29
C CYS A 827 73.49 9.03 -15.18
N LEU A 828 73.90 7.84 -15.64
CA LEU A 828 75.31 7.38 -15.62
C LEU A 828 76.23 8.27 -16.47
N ARG A 829 75.73 8.84 -17.57
CA ARG A 829 76.49 9.80 -18.40
C ARG A 829 76.83 11.10 -17.66
N TYR A 830 76.02 11.50 -16.67
CA TYR A 830 76.26 12.72 -15.90
C TYR A 830 76.99 12.45 -14.57
N ILE A 831 76.69 11.34 -13.90
CA ILE A 831 77.35 10.92 -12.65
C ILE A 831 78.85 10.64 -12.86
N SER A 832 79.25 10.20 -14.05
CA SER A 832 80.64 9.89 -14.39
C SER A 832 81.53 11.12 -14.68
N CYS A 833 80.99 12.34 -14.67
CA CYS A 833 81.67 13.53 -15.20
C CYS A 833 82.38 14.49 -14.21
N PRO A 834 82.28 14.41 -12.86
CA PRO A 834 83.13 15.25 -12.00
C PRO A 834 84.56 14.69 -11.83
N PHE A 835 84.75 13.38 -12.01
CA PHE A 835 86.00 12.70 -11.61
C PHE A 835 87.18 12.79 -12.62
N ARG A 836 87.10 13.65 -13.65
CA ARG A 836 88.12 13.72 -14.72
C ARG A 836 89.01 14.96 -14.75
N ARG A 837 88.95 15.87 -13.77
CA ARG A 837 89.92 16.96 -13.65
C ARG A 837 90.29 17.24 -12.20
N GLN A 838 91.19 16.44 -11.64
CA GLN A 838 92.42 16.93 -11.01
C GLN A 838 93.27 15.76 -10.46
N ASN A 839 94.52 15.77 -10.93
CA ASN A 839 95.75 15.28 -10.30
C ASN A 839 96.20 13.82 -10.50
N HIS A 840 97.25 13.75 -11.33
CA HIS A 840 98.32 12.75 -11.36
C HIS A 840 98.83 12.36 -9.96
N ASP A 841 99.13 11.07 -9.83
CA ASP A 841 100.08 10.33 -8.97
C ASP A 841 101.29 11.08 -8.35
N PRO A 842 102.04 10.50 -7.36
CA PRO A 842 101.94 9.12 -6.80
C PRO A 842 102.02 8.96 -5.25
N SER A 843 101.48 7.83 -4.77
CA SER A 843 101.91 6.86 -3.72
C SER A 843 103.00 7.23 -2.66
N PRO A 844 103.05 6.62 -1.42
CA PRO A 844 102.86 5.18 -1.20
C PRO A 844 102.10 4.71 0.07
N ILE A 845 101.63 3.47 -0.07
CA ILE A 845 101.07 2.49 0.87
C ILE A 845 101.82 2.43 2.22
N LEU A 846 101.10 2.26 3.35
CA LEU A 846 101.46 1.37 4.47
C LEU A 846 100.31 1.16 5.50
N ARG A 847 99.79 -0.08 5.50
CA ARG A 847 99.37 -0.96 6.64
C ARG A 847 98.03 -0.79 7.41
N PHE A 848 97.18 -1.80 7.20
CA PHE A 848 96.27 -2.46 8.17
C PHE A 848 97.04 -3.13 9.34
N PRO A 849 96.36 -3.55 10.44
CA PRO A 849 95.75 -4.90 10.52
C PRO A 849 94.36 -4.86 11.22
N SER A 850 93.42 -5.81 11.20
CA SER A 850 93.10 -7.13 10.60
C SER A 850 91.75 -7.51 11.25
N ARG A 851 90.76 -8.17 10.64
CA ARG A 851 90.72 -9.13 9.54
C ARG A 851 89.35 -9.06 8.86
#